data_AF-A0A421F5F8-F1
#
_entry.id   AF-A0A421F5F8-F1
#
_cell.length_a   1.000
_cell.length_b   1.000
_cell.length_c   1.000
_cell.angle_alpha   90.00
_cell.angle_beta   90.00
_cell.angle_gamma   90.00
#
_symmetry.space_group_name_H-M   'P 1'
#
loop_
_entity.id
_entity.type
_entity.pdbx_description
1 polymer ?
#
loop_
_entity_poly.entity_id
_entity_poly.type
_entity_poly.pdbx_seq_one_letter_code
_entity_poly.pdbx_strand_id
1 'polypeptide(L)'
;MQLSRIIAHIALAAAIVASAATPSDAAFGWMTEGNSANEVKANNAVEGLHMSRQLGGGGGLRGSSDQNTPSEGDDNYTNQKQVHKEDEEGDKEKKDEKEDKEKKDEKEDKEKKDEKEDKEKKDEKEKKDEKDDKEKEDDKDQKEDNDQKEDKEKKDEKDEKDQKEDDGNQDNGHQDDSTPTPETPTHGKPTPPPITPETPTQDEPTPTPETPTQEQPTPTPETPEVPTQEHPPTPEVPTQDEPTPTPETPTQEHPPTPETPEVPTQEQPTPTPSTPENPTQEHPPTPETPETPTQGKPTPPPTTPENPTQEHPTPIPSIPTEDRELPTPTPQTPGTQVPPPSNTPSVTPAPTTPQTPIQYTPPQNPGKEVPPTPAVTPAVTGPHVSDCLSLLLFLLLWTVSNSLALGRRYIRPTPELEKLSIMPVGDDAPAGVTPRQRNIQQLQRVYCRGELLHEVQMLELFPDSKHFVDMPIKNSSSVDEVLTQFQEQKNTYDSEKDWKERLIAFVNQHFDPPGAELVPTTPPDFQDDEIPLQIAQIANATLRDWAMELHKLWKVLARVPASTSADQISRSSFLHSLPIAAAPNGPHSPLSRQFHGENVLVVPGGRFRESYYWDSYWIVQGLLASGLRQTARGVVTHLLEFVAEFGFVPNGGRIYYLTRSQPPMLSDMVRLITTLKEGNGAEENTAAWDLEYLRAAVPLLEREYSFWMHRGAHGHAVEIPVSGSNGSETFVLNRYVAHAGEPRPESYREDVSTASTSFSSQGGQGVNEQKAAFYDEIIAAAESGWDFSSRWFGDYNTLDTVRTSRVISVELNAILHRVEQNLATFHAILGNADSSTRFKEAASTRVRAMDAVLWNEAEGCWKDYLLDSRKHSPVVSVADYSPLWGGAFDASDPTRVDKIVASLEKSGLVQEGGVQTTTIVTGQQWDAPNAWPPLQDIIIEGLLAAGTPKSRLLAKRLIQTWVKAGLVAWQETGLMFEKYNAQQLGGVGNGGEYTPQFGFGWSNGVILTLLTKYQAQLGDTAVVS
;
A
#
# COMPACT_ATOMS: atom_id res chain seq x y z
N MET A 1 16.79 31.76 9.66
CA MET A 1 15.59 31.53 10.51
C MET A 1 15.15 30.06 10.57
N GLN A 2 15.05 29.32 9.45
CA GLN A 2 14.53 27.94 9.48
C GLN A 2 15.30 26.98 10.41
N LEU A 3 16.65 27.03 10.43
CA LEU A 3 17.46 26.20 11.34
C LEU A 3 17.07 26.38 12.82
N SER A 4 16.73 27.61 13.24
CA SER A 4 16.26 27.92 14.58
C SER A 4 14.89 27.30 14.89
N ARG A 5 14.01 27.13 13.88
CA ARG A 5 12.74 26.42 14.02
C ARG A 5 12.97 24.91 14.16
N ILE A 6 13.89 24.34 13.39
CA ILE A 6 14.26 22.90 13.48
C ILE A 6 14.81 22.58 14.87
N ILE A 7 15.76 23.37 15.37
CA ILE A 7 16.32 23.22 16.73
C ILE A 7 15.23 23.35 17.80
N ALA A 8 14.25 24.25 17.63
CA ALA A 8 13.12 24.36 18.56
C ALA A 8 12.19 23.13 18.55
N HIS A 9 11.97 22.49 17.39
CA HIS A 9 11.17 21.26 17.31
C HIS A 9 11.90 20.05 17.92
N ILE A 10 13.22 19.94 17.71
CA ILE A 10 14.06 18.92 18.36
C ILE A 10 14.06 19.09 19.88
N ALA A 11 14.18 20.34 20.37
CA ALA A 11 14.09 20.63 21.80
C ALA A 11 12.70 20.31 22.39
N LEU A 12 11.62 20.58 21.66
CA LEU A 12 10.26 20.24 22.07
C LEU A 12 10.04 18.72 22.14
N ALA A 13 10.50 17.97 21.13
CA ALA A 13 10.44 16.51 21.13
C ALA A 13 11.21 15.89 22.32
N ALA A 14 12.42 16.39 22.60
CA ALA A 14 13.21 15.95 23.76
C ALA A 14 12.52 16.29 25.10
N ALA A 15 11.88 17.46 25.21
CA ALA A 15 11.13 17.84 26.41
C ALA A 15 9.90 16.95 26.64
N ILE A 16 9.18 16.57 25.58
CA ILE A 16 8.04 15.64 25.67
C ILE A 16 8.50 14.27 26.17
N VAL A 17 9.58 13.71 25.60
CA VAL A 17 10.16 12.42 26.04
C VAL A 17 10.60 12.47 27.52
N ALA A 18 11.21 13.57 27.97
CA ALA A 18 11.59 13.75 29.37
C ALA A 18 10.38 13.88 30.32
N SER A 19 9.28 14.49 29.87
CA SER A 19 8.07 14.71 30.69
C SER A 19 7.28 13.43 30.99
N ALA A 20 7.48 12.36 30.22
CA ALA A 20 6.83 11.06 30.43
C ALA A 20 7.46 10.21 31.56
N ALA A 21 8.52 10.69 32.21
CA ALA A 21 9.40 9.89 33.07
C ALA A 21 9.50 10.39 34.54
N THR A 22 8.37 10.79 35.15
CA THR A 22 8.32 11.13 36.60
C THR A 22 7.12 10.49 37.31
N PRO A 23 7.33 9.53 38.23
CA PRO A 23 6.31 9.10 39.18
C PRO A 23 6.06 10.17 40.25
N SER A 24 4.80 10.45 40.57
CA SER A 24 4.43 11.39 41.63
C SER A 24 4.13 10.66 42.95
N ASP A 25 5.01 10.80 43.94
CA ASP A 25 4.76 10.32 45.31
C ASP A 25 3.66 11.14 46.00
N ALA A 26 2.65 10.46 46.56
CA ALA A 26 1.68 11.04 47.49
C ALA A 26 1.25 9.99 48.52
N ALA A 27 1.61 10.22 49.79
CA ALA A 27 1.43 9.22 50.85
C ALA A 27 0.17 9.46 51.71
N PHE A 28 -0.65 8.42 51.85
CA PHE A 28 -1.51 8.18 53.02
C PHE A 28 -1.87 6.69 53.07
N GLY A 29 -2.16 6.12 54.25
CA GLY A 29 -2.62 4.74 54.33
C GLY A 29 -2.82 4.23 55.75
N TRP A 30 -3.45 3.06 55.90
CA TRP A 30 -3.38 2.17 57.07
C TRP A 30 -4.08 0.82 56.80
N MET A 31 -3.35 -0.29 57.04
CA MET A 31 -3.83 -1.64 57.43
C MET A 31 -4.71 -2.43 56.40
N THR A 32 -4.65 -3.77 56.28
CA THR A 32 -4.07 -4.85 57.12
C THR A 32 -3.34 -5.94 56.31
N GLU A 33 -2.17 -6.37 56.82
CA GLU A 33 -1.61 -7.74 56.91
C GLU A 33 -1.75 -8.79 55.77
N GLY A 34 -0.60 -9.32 55.30
CA GLY A 34 -0.50 -10.53 54.46
C GLY A 34 0.94 -10.86 54.01
N ASN A 35 1.65 -11.74 54.74
CA ASN A 35 3.06 -12.14 54.48
C ASN A 35 3.25 -12.84 53.10
N SER A 36 4.29 -12.56 52.28
CA SER A 36 5.77 -12.56 52.48
C SER A 36 6.41 -13.97 52.38
N ALA A 37 7.52 -14.25 51.66
CA ALA A 37 8.29 -13.51 50.62
C ALA A 37 9.36 -14.42 49.97
N ASN A 38 9.94 -14.03 48.81
CA ASN A 38 11.41 -14.00 48.56
C ASN A 38 11.77 -13.67 47.09
N GLU A 39 12.78 -12.81 46.90
CA GLU A 39 13.51 -12.57 45.64
C GLU A 39 14.84 -13.36 45.61
N VAL A 40 15.59 -13.33 44.49
CA VAL A 40 16.96 -12.74 44.40
C VAL A 40 17.62 -12.85 43.01
N LYS A 41 17.88 -11.68 42.40
CA LYS A 41 19.00 -11.24 41.53
C LYS A 41 19.60 -12.09 40.39
N ALA A 42 19.61 -11.50 39.19
CA ALA A 42 20.83 -11.22 38.39
C ALA A 42 20.53 -10.03 37.44
N ASN A 43 21.09 -8.83 37.67
CA ASN A 43 22.35 -8.31 37.10
C ASN A 43 22.32 -8.01 35.58
N ASN A 44 22.34 -6.73 35.23
CA ASN A 44 23.09 -6.19 34.09
C ASN A 44 23.44 -4.72 34.39
N ALA A 45 24.58 -4.23 33.88
CA ALA A 45 25.11 -2.90 34.23
C ALA A 45 25.84 -2.25 33.05
N VAL A 46 25.49 -0.99 32.76
CA VAL A 46 26.27 -0.07 31.91
C VAL A 46 26.15 1.34 32.49
N GLU A 47 27.22 1.80 33.17
CA GLU A 47 27.55 3.23 33.24
C GLU A 47 28.29 3.60 31.94
N GLY A 48 28.27 4.82 31.40
CA GLY A 48 27.69 6.07 31.91
C GLY A 48 28.65 7.22 31.60
N LEU A 49 28.26 8.18 30.75
CA LEU A 49 29.10 9.35 30.42
C LEU A 49 28.27 10.64 30.44
N HIS A 50 28.68 11.58 31.30
CA HIS A 50 28.00 12.85 31.51
C HIS A 50 29.00 13.95 31.92
N MET A 51 29.23 14.93 31.05
CA MET A 51 29.83 16.24 31.38
C MET A 51 29.21 17.30 30.45
N SER A 52 28.38 18.21 30.93
CA SER A 52 28.70 19.38 31.79
C SER A 52 29.26 20.57 31.00
N ARG A 53 28.40 21.58 30.75
CA ARG A 53 28.80 22.98 30.53
C ARG A 53 27.85 23.92 31.28
N GLN A 54 28.34 25.12 31.57
CA GLN A 54 27.90 25.92 32.72
C GLN A 54 27.90 27.42 32.38
N LEU A 55 26.71 28.03 32.35
CA LEU A 55 26.42 29.46 32.44
C LEU A 55 25.08 29.59 33.19
N GLY A 56 24.77 30.63 33.98
CA GLY A 56 25.43 31.93 34.13
C GLY A 56 24.35 33.01 34.07
N GLY A 57 23.67 33.28 35.19
CA GLY A 57 22.40 34.02 35.21
C GLY A 57 22.49 35.50 35.64
N GLY A 58 21.34 36.18 35.62
CA GLY A 58 21.17 37.51 36.21
C GLY A 58 19.95 38.29 35.70
N GLY A 59 19.35 39.12 36.56
CA GLY A 59 18.39 40.17 36.17
C GLY A 59 16.92 39.90 36.50
N GLY A 60 16.31 40.79 37.28
CA GLY A 60 14.85 40.84 37.51
C GLY A 60 14.41 42.16 38.14
N LEU A 61 13.24 42.68 37.72
CA LEU A 61 12.47 43.86 38.18
C LEU A 61 11.02 43.61 37.71
N ARG A 62 9.89 43.77 38.43
CA ARG A 62 9.42 44.46 39.65
C ARG A 62 8.71 45.81 39.44
N GLY A 63 7.38 45.81 39.60
CA GLY A 63 6.46 46.95 39.63
C GLY A 63 5.09 46.56 39.02
N SER A 64 3.88 46.60 39.63
CA SER A 64 3.30 47.09 40.91
C SER A 64 2.36 48.31 40.76
N SER A 65 1.27 48.33 41.55
CA SER A 65 0.29 49.43 41.81
C SER A 65 -0.75 49.78 40.72
N ASP A 66 -1.98 50.22 41.04
CA ASP A 66 -2.90 49.93 42.17
C ASP A 66 -4.34 50.49 41.90
N GLN A 67 -5.33 49.97 42.64
CA GLN A 67 -6.59 50.58 43.14
C GLN A 67 -7.34 51.70 42.36
N ASN A 68 -8.66 51.52 42.16
CA ASN A 68 -9.66 52.12 43.09
C ASN A 68 -11.14 51.73 42.85
N THR A 69 -11.94 51.80 43.92
CA THR A 69 -13.43 51.86 43.93
C THR A 69 -13.88 53.04 44.81
N PRO A 70 -15.09 53.58 44.59
CA PRO A 70 -16.23 53.37 45.52
C PRO A 70 -17.59 53.27 44.77
N SER A 71 -18.79 53.07 45.34
CA SER A 71 -19.35 52.64 46.65
C SER A 71 -20.56 53.53 47.04
N GLU A 72 -21.69 52.89 47.37
CA GLU A 72 -22.85 53.37 48.19
C GLU A 72 -23.83 54.45 47.68
N GLY A 73 -25.10 54.34 48.12
CA GLY A 73 -26.21 55.28 47.93
C GLY A 73 -27.61 54.65 48.01
N ASP A 74 -28.31 54.77 49.16
CA ASP A 74 -29.66 54.24 49.42
C ASP A 74 -30.81 55.21 49.01
N ASP A 75 -32.06 54.69 48.79
CA ASP A 75 -33.25 55.01 49.63
C ASP A 75 -34.62 54.44 49.15
N ASN A 76 -35.11 53.41 49.85
CA ASN A 76 -36.39 53.34 50.62
C ASN A 76 -37.85 53.51 50.08
N TYR A 77 -38.75 52.78 50.78
CA TYR A 77 -40.18 53.07 51.16
C TYR A 77 -41.46 52.70 50.30
N THR A 78 -42.26 51.77 50.88
CA THR A 78 -43.77 51.65 50.98
C THR A 78 -44.72 50.98 49.95
N ASN A 79 -45.22 49.79 50.35
CA ASN A 79 -46.64 49.31 50.49
C ASN A 79 -47.70 49.18 49.34
N GLN A 80 -48.27 47.96 49.31
CA GLN A 80 -49.71 47.57 49.23
C GLN A 80 -50.54 47.63 47.92
N LYS A 81 -50.72 46.42 47.35
CA LYS A 81 -52.00 45.73 47.04
C LYS A 81 -52.99 46.26 45.96
N GLN A 82 -53.09 45.43 44.91
CA GLN A 82 -54.29 44.67 44.47
C GLN A 82 -55.07 45.16 43.22
N VAL A 83 -55.57 44.16 42.46
CA VAL A 83 -56.51 44.18 41.31
C VAL A 83 -55.86 44.11 39.91
N HIS A 84 -56.62 43.50 38.97
CA HIS A 84 -56.23 42.92 37.68
C HIS A 84 -56.13 43.89 36.49
N LYS A 85 -55.33 43.42 35.51
CA LYS A 85 -55.52 43.48 34.04
C LYS A 85 -55.26 44.80 33.29
N GLU A 86 -55.01 44.59 31.99
CA GLU A 86 -54.70 45.54 30.91
C GLU A 86 -53.24 46.05 30.96
N ASP A 87 -52.65 46.21 29.75
CA ASP A 87 -51.26 46.59 29.38
C ASP A 87 -50.38 45.54 28.62
N GLU A 88 -50.95 44.53 27.95
CA GLU A 88 -50.25 43.75 26.90
C GLU A 88 -50.21 44.49 25.54
N GLU A 89 -49.53 45.64 25.46
CA GLU A 89 -49.21 46.24 24.14
C GLU A 89 -47.93 47.10 24.13
N GLY A 90 -47.57 47.77 25.23
CA GLY A 90 -46.43 48.69 25.29
C GLY A 90 -45.02 48.08 25.36
N ASP A 91 -44.88 46.76 25.43
CA ASP A 91 -43.60 46.07 25.68
C ASP A 91 -43.02 45.35 24.42
N LYS A 92 -43.69 45.48 23.26
CA LYS A 92 -43.14 45.01 21.97
C LYS A 92 -42.28 46.06 21.27
N GLU A 93 -42.78 47.28 21.11
CA GLU A 93 -42.05 48.36 20.39
C GLU A 93 -40.64 48.58 20.96
N LYS A 94 -40.48 48.53 22.29
CA LYS A 94 -39.17 48.68 22.97
C LYS A 94 -38.22 47.49 22.81
N LYS A 95 -38.73 46.32 22.44
CA LYS A 95 -37.90 45.14 22.17
C LYS A 95 -37.46 45.13 20.71
N ASP A 96 -38.37 45.47 19.81
CA ASP A 96 -38.11 45.60 18.38
C ASP A 96 -37.10 46.74 18.10
N GLU A 97 -37.25 47.92 18.73
CA GLU A 97 -36.26 49.02 18.68
C GLU A 97 -34.86 48.62 19.19
N LYS A 98 -34.74 47.60 20.04
CA LYS A 98 -33.45 47.15 20.58
C LYS A 98 -32.78 46.14 19.65
N GLU A 99 -33.53 45.18 19.12
CA GLU A 99 -33.01 44.24 18.11
C GLU A 99 -32.57 44.95 16.82
N ASP A 100 -33.35 45.91 16.31
CA ASP A 100 -32.97 46.63 15.09
C ASP A 100 -31.75 47.55 15.29
N LYS A 101 -31.42 47.89 16.54
CA LYS A 101 -30.20 48.63 16.87
C LYS A 101 -28.99 47.71 16.93
N GLU A 102 -29.09 46.57 17.61
CA GLU A 102 -28.01 45.56 17.66
C GLU A 102 -27.67 45.03 16.25
N LYS A 103 -28.69 44.75 15.41
CA LYS A 103 -28.51 44.37 13.98
C LYS A 103 -27.87 45.48 13.13
N LYS A 104 -28.05 46.75 13.49
CA LYS A 104 -27.41 47.88 12.79
C LYS A 104 -25.94 48.02 13.19
N ASP A 105 -25.64 47.88 14.47
CA ASP A 105 -24.28 47.98 14.99
C ASP A 105 -23.41 46.81 14.48
N GLU A 106 -23.94 45.57 14.45
CA GLU A 106 -23.29 44.42 13.77
C GLU A 106 -23.00 44.69 12.28
N LYS A 107 -23.94 45.34 11.58
CA LYS A 107 -23.79 45.62 10.14
C LYS A 107 -22.72 46.68 9.87
N GLU A 108 -22.62 47.72 10.69
CA GLU A 108 -21.54 48.71 10.58
C GLU A 108 -20.17 48.10 10.92
N ASP A 109 -20.06 47.22 11.93
CA ASP A 109 -18.79 46.58 12.26
C ASP A 109 -18.38 45.50 11.23
N LYS A 110 -19.34 44.85 10.57
CA LYS A 110 -19.05 44.02 9.41
C LYS A 110 -18.54 44.85 8.22
N GLU A 111 -19.20 45.95 7.87
CA GLU A 111 -18.75 46.82 6.76
C GLU A 111 -17.34 47.40 7.02
N LYS A 112 -17.01 47.77 8.26
CA LYS A 112 -15.65 48.19 8.66
C LYS A 112 -14.62 47.06 8.55
N LYS A 113 -15.01 45.80 8.79
CA LYS A 113 -14.12 44.64 8.64
C LYS A 113 -13.86 44.33 7.17
N ASP A 114 -14.92 44.32 6.35
CA ASP A 114 -14.83 44.05 4.91
C ASP A 114 -13.99 45.15 4.21
N GLU A 115 -14.19 46.43 4.55
CA GLU A 115 -13.37 47.56 4.05
C GLU A 115 -11.89 47.46 4.48
N LYS A 116 -11.61 46.90 5.66
CA LYS A 116 -10.22 46.65 6.12
C LYS A 116 -9.57 45.49 5.34
N GLU A 117 -10.28 44.40 5.11
CA GLU A 117 -9.76 43.28 4.32
C GLU A 117 -9.48 43.67 2.87
N ASP A 118 -10.36 44.43 2.22
CA ASP A 118 -10.15 44.88 0.84
C ASP A 118 -8.97 45.87 0.73
N LYS A 119 -8.72 46.64 1.79
CA LYS A 119 -7.51 47.47 1.88
C LYS A 119 -6.24 46.63 2.04
N GLU A 120 -6.24 45.61 2.90
CA GLU A 120 -5.09 44.71 3.06
C GLU A 120 -4.81 43.92 1.77
N LYS A 121 -5.85 43.44 1.05
CA LYS A 121 -5.73 42.81 -0.28
C LYS A 121 -5.17 43.76 -1.34
N LYS A 122 -5.52 45.04 -1.29
CA LYS A 122 -4.97 46.08 -2.19
C LYS A 122 -3.50 46.39 -1.88
N ASP A 123 -3.16 46.50 -0.59
CA ASP A 123 -1.79 46.74 -0.12
C ASP A 123 -0.87 45.52 -0.35
N GLU A 124 -1.40 44.30 -0.43
CA GLU A 124 -0.65 43.12 -0.91
C GLU A 124 -0.48 43.13 -2.43
N LYS A 125 -1.53 43.48 -3.18
CA LYS A 125 -1.44 43.55 -4.64
C LYS A 125 -0.41 44.58 -5.11
N GLU A 126 -0.42 45.79 -4.55
CA GLU A 126 0.54 46.83 -4.94
C GLU A 126 1.99 46.41 -4.67
N LYS A 127 2.26 45.67 -3.57
CA LYS A 127 3.59 45.08 -3.31
C LYS A 127 3.95 43.96 -4.27
N LYS A 128 2.97 43.20 -4.76
CA LYS A 128 3.22 42.17 -5.78
C LYS A 128 3.52 42.83 -7.12
N ASP A 129 2.70 43.78 -7.55
CA ASP A 129 2.90 44.50 -8.81
C ASP A 129 4.29 45.23 -8.80
N GLU A 130 4.69 45.84 -7.66
CA GLU A 130 6.03 46.43 -7.46
C GLU A 130 7.19 45.40 -7.53
N LYS A 131 7.00 44.19 -6.99
CA LYS A 131 7.99 43.10 -7.11
C LYS A 131 8.08 42.56 -8.55
N ASP A 132 6.93 42.30 -9.16
CA ASP A 132 6.84 41.71 -10.49
C ASP A 132 7.39 42.69 -11.54
N ASP A 133 7.29 44.01 -11.37
CA ASP A 133 7.95 45.01 -12.24
C ASP A 133 9.46 45.11 -11.97
N LYS A 134 9.91 44.95 -10.73
CA LYS A 134 11.35 44.95 -10.42
C LYS A 134 12.09 43.76 -11.01
N GLU A 135 11.50 42.56 -10.96
CA GLU A 135 12.08 41.38 -11.62
C GLU A 135 12.15 41.57 -13.16
N LYS A 136 11.28 42.39 -13.77
CA LYS A 136 11.39 42.76 -15.20
C LYS A 136 12.52 43.77 -15.48
N GLU A 137 12.89 44.64 -14.53
CA GLU A 137 14.08 45.49 -14.67
C GLU A 137 15.35 44.63 -14.53
N ASP A 138 15.42 43.76 -13.51
CA ASP A 138 16.57 42.86 -13.28
C ASP A 138 16.79 41.86 -14.45
N ASP A 139 15.73 41.32 -15.06
CA ASP A 139 15.81 40.48 -16.28
C ASP A 139 16.29 41.28 -17.52
N LYS A 140 15.87 42.55 -17.62
CA LYS A 140 16.19 43.40 -18.77
C LYS A 140 17.65 43.87 -18.73
N ASP A 141 18.17 44.23 -17.56
CA ASP A 141 19.57 44.60 -17.39
C ASP A 141 20.49 43.38 -17.61
N GLN A 142 20.13 42.20 -17.11
CA GLN A 142 20.84 40.94 -17.44
C GLN A 142 20.86 40.64 -18.94
N LYS A 143 19.79 40.99 -19.66
CA LYS A 143 19.76 40.84 -21.12
C LYS A 143 20.68 41.84 -21.83
N GLU A 144 20.67 43.12 -21.45
CA GLU A 144 21.56 44.13 -22.03
C GLU A 144 23.04 43.85 -21.74
N ASP A 145 23.37 43.21 -20.61
CA ASP A 145 24.73 42.72 -20.32
C ASP A 145 25.10 41.48 -21.16
N ASN A 146 24.19 40.53 -21.38
CA ASN A 146 24.44 39.36 -22.23
C ASN A 146 24.58 39.73 -23.72
N ASP A 147 23.73 40.63 -24.24
CA ASP A 147 23.82 41.13 -25.62
C ASP A 147 25.19 41.84 -25.85
N GLN A 148 25.67 42.63 -24.87
CA GLN A 148 27.02 43.23 -24.90
C GLN A 148 28.15 42.19 -24.84
N LYS A 149 27.93 41.06 -24.18
CA LYS A 149 28.90 39.97 -24.03
C LYS A 149 29.04 39.19 -25.34
N GLU A 150 27.92 38.87 -25.99
CA GLU A 150 27.89 38.28 -27.33
C GLU A 150 28.57 39.19 -28.38
N ASP A 151 28.28 40.50 -28.37
CA ASP A 151 28.91 41.44 -29.32
C ASP A 151 30.42 41.63 -29.08
N LYS A 152 30.89 41.33 -27.87
CA LYS A 152 32.32 41.26 -27.56
C LYS A 152 32.94 39.95 -28.06
N GLU A 153 32.31 38.80 -27.81
CA GLU A 153 32.82 37.50 -28.29
C GLU A 153 32.85 37.43 -29.83
N LYS A 154 31.82 37.94 -30.52
CA LYS A 154 31.80 38.08 -32.00
C LYS A 154 32.89 39.01 -32.54
N LYS A 155 33.40 39.92 -31.72
CA LYS A 155 34.51 40.81 -32.07
C LYS A 155 35.86 40.14 -31.82
N ASP A 156 36.03 39.49 -30.68
CA ASP A 156 37.25 38.76 -30.34
C ASP A 156 37.44 37.55 -31.31
N GLU A 157 36.37 36.84 -31.70
CA GLU A 157 36.40 35.79 -32.74
C GLU A 157 36.80 36.35 -34.11
N LYS A 158 36.39 37.59 -34.44
CA LYS A 158 36.77 38.25 -35.69
C LYS A 158 38.24 38.67 -35.68
N ASP A 159 38.72 39.27 -34.60
CA ASP A 159 40.12 39.67 -34.45
C ASP A 159 41.07 38.43 -34.42
N GLU A 160 40.59 37.25 -33.99
CA GLU A 160 41.31 35.97 -34.11
C GLU A 160 41.27 35.38 -35.54
N LYS A 161 40.30 35.78 -36.36
CA LYS A 161 40.15 35.37 -37.77
C LYS A 161 41.06 36.17 -38.68
N ASP A 162 41.07 37.50 -38.51
CA ASP A 162 41.96 38.42 -39.23
C ASP A 162 43.45 38.15 -38.89
N GLN A 163 43.76 37.57 -37.72
CA GLN A 163 45.10 37.07 -37.38
C GLN A 163 45.51 35.75 -38.06
N LYS A 164 44.57 34.97 -38.63
CA LYS A 164 44.86 33.66 -39.25
C LYS A 164 45.05 33.73 -40.78
N GLU A 165 44.89 34.89 -41.41
CA GLU A 165 45.11 35.07 -42.86
C GLU A 165 46.49 35.67 -43.23
N ASP A 166 47.26 36.21 -42.27
CA ASP A 166 48.57 36.85 -42.55
C ASP A 166 49.77 35.85 -42.51
N ASP A 167 49.64 34.74 -41.79
CA ASP A 167 50.74 33.80 -41.52
C ASP A 167 50.73 32.60 -42.49
N GLY A 168 50.93 32.84 -43.81
CA GLY A 168 50.65 31.80 -44.81
C GLY A 168 51.25 31.85 -46.22
N ASN A 169 52.22 32.72 -46.59
CA ASN A 169 52.71 32.73 -47.99
C ASN A 169 54.17 33.20 -48.25
N GLN A 170 55.14 32.28 -48.08
CA GLN A 170 56.51 32.28 -48.65
C GLN A 170 56.96 30.79 -48.80
N ASP A 171 57.72 30.30 -49.81
CA ASP A 171 58.39 30.92 -50.97
C ASP A 171 58.64 29.91 -52.14
N ASN A 172 58.84 30.43 -53.36
CA ASN A 172 59.53 29.92 -54.58
C ASN A 172 59.46 28.45 -55.11
N GLY A 173 59.32 28.30 -56.46
CA GLY A 173 59.72 27.09 -57.22
C GLY A 173 59.32 27.02 -58.71
N HIS A 174 60.29 27.03 -59.64
CA HIS A 174 60.19 26.67 -61.09
C HIS A 174 60.45 25.14 -61.30
N GLN A 175 60.26 24.43 -62.43
CA GLN A 175 60.17 24.75 -63.88
C GLN A 175 59.62 23.53 -64.71
N ASP A 176 59.16 23.74 -65.97
CA ASP A 176 59.12 22.81 -67.16
C ASP A 176 58.38 21.42 -67.07
N ASP A 177 57.82 20.77 -68.11
CA ASP A 177 57.45 21.06 -69.53
C ASP A 177 56.51 19.93 -70.11
N SER A 178 55.94 20.11 -71.32
CA SER A 178 55.39 19.09 -72.28
C SER A 178 53.92 18.56 -72.20
N THR A 179 53.40 18.08 -73.35
CA THR A 179 51.99 17.65 -73.69
C THR A 179 52.00 16.32 -74.53
N PRO A 180 50.91 15.66 -75.06
CA PRO A 180 49.47 16.00 -75.29
C PRO A 180 48.38 14.84 -75.09
N THR A 181 47.18 14.95 -75.71
CA THR A 181 45.88 14.15 -75.58
C THR A 181 45.61 13.16 -76.79
N PRO A 182 44.41 12.56 -77.18
CA PRO A 182 42.94 12.72 -76.86
C PRO A 182 41.94 11.46 -76.96
N GLU A 183 40.60 11.70 -77.13
CA GLU A 183 39.53 10.93 -77.89
C GLU A 183 38.32 10.12 -77.25
N THR A 184 37.20 9.88 -78.01
CA THR A 184 35.82 9.35 -77.61
C THR A 184 35.05 8.61 -78.79
N PRO A 185 33.70 8.63 -79.19
CA PRO A 185 32.34 9.14 -78.74
C PRO A 185 31.03 8.24 -79.01
N THR A 186 29.76 8.78 -78.92
CA THR A 186 28.39 8.33 -79.48
C THR A 186 27.61 7.09 -78.90
N HIS A 187 26.32 6.68 -79.12
CA HIS A 187 24.92 7.14 -79.57
C HIS A 187 23.86 5.97 -79.38
N GLY A 188 22.49 5.96 -79.54
CA GLY A 188 21.37 6.95 -79.65
C GLY A 188 20.01 6.50 -80.37
N LYS A 189 18.78 6.72 -79.76
CA LYS A 189 17.36 6.81 -80.33
C LYS A 189 16.53 5.54 -80.80
N PRO A 190 15.19 5.55 -81.15
CA PRO A 190 13.98 6.45 -80.94
C PRO A 190 12.57 5.75 -80.61
N THR A 191 11.40 6.44 -80.71
CA THR A 191 9.97 6.08 -80.27
C THR A 191 8.88 6.29 -81.41
N PRO A 192 7.49 6.39 -81.34
CA PRO A 192 6.45 6.69 -80.28
C PRO A 192 5.01 5.93 -80.30
N PRO A 193 3.73 6.45 -80.50
CA PRO A 193 2.42 5.91 -79.94
C PRO A 193 1.25 5.70 -81.00
N PRO A 194 -0.10 5.98 -80.89
CA PRO A 194 -1.20 6.08 -79.84
C PRO A 194 -2.63 5.45 -80.19
N ILE A 195 -3.72 5.54 -79.35
CA ILE A 195 -5.19 5.78 -79.68
C ILE A 195 -6.17 5.73 -78.46
N THR A 196 -7.20 6.60 -78.42
CA THR A 196 -8.25 6.74 -77.35
C THR A 196 -9.59 7.30 -77.86
N PRO A 197 -10.76 6.84 -77.36
CA PRO A 197 -11.80 7.72 -76.75
C PRO A 197 -12.44 7.04 -75.48
N GLU A 198 -13.59 7.34 -74.85
CA GLU A 198 -14.82 8.16 -75.09
C GLU A 198 -15.28 8.93 -73.80
N THR A 199 -16.48 9.55 -73.77
CA THR A 199 -17.08 10.33 -72.64
C THR A 199 -18.61 10.52 -72.88
N PRO A 200 -19.51 10.74 -71.88
CA PRO A 200 -19.70 12.02 -71.13
C PRO A 200 -20.13 11.80 -69.62
N THR A 201 -20.87 12.61 -68.82
CA THR A 201 -21.74 13.82 -68.99
C THR A 201 -21.98 14.59 -67.65
N GLN A 202 -21.91 15.94 -67.70
CA GLN A 202 -22.82 17.03 -67.20
C GLN A 202 -23.56 16.99 -65.82
N ASP A 203 -23.77 18.11 -65.08
CA ASP A 203 -23.78 19.56 -65.45
C ASP A 203 -23.22 20.57 -64.37
N GLU A 204 -23.20 21.86 -64.73
CA GLU A 204 -22.71 23.15 -64.13
C GLU A 204 -23.42 23.72 -62.84
N PRO A 205 -23.09 24.94 -62.26
CA PRO A 205 -21.85 25.78 -62.23
C PRO A 205 -21.49 26.44 -60.84
N THR A 206 -20.49 27.35 -60.83
CA THR A 206 -19.92 28.21 -59.75
C THR A 206 -20.83 29.35 -59.22
N PRO A 207 -20.52 30.04 -58.07
CA PRO A 207 -19.61 31.22 -58.07
C PRO A 207 -18.79 31.54 -56.78
N THR A 208 -17.77 32.38 -56.96
CA THR A 208 -17.11 33.32 -55.98
C THR A 208 -17.30 34.77 -56.50
N PRO A 209 -16.91 35.88 -55.81
CA PRO A 209 -16.04 36.05 -54.63
C PRO A 209 -16.58 37.02 -53.53
N GLU A 210 -15.81 37.22 -52.44
CA GLU A 210 -15.50 38.56 -51.87
C GLU A 210 -14.36 38.52 -50.82
N THR A 211 -13.54 39.58 -50.73
CA THR A 211 -12.38 39.81 -49.83
C THR A 211 -11.98 41.30 -50.00
N PRO A 212 -11.71 42.14 -48.98
CA PRO A 212 -10.74 41.98 -47.87
C PRO A 212 -11.36 42.30 -46.47
N THR A 213 -10.67 42.35 -45.31
CA THR A 213 -9.36 42.95 -45.00
C THR A 213 -8.83 42.56 -43.59
N GLN A 214 -7.52 42.27 -43.47
CA GLN A 214 -6.65 42.23 -42.25
C GLN A 214 -7.10 41.33 -41.05
N GLU A 215 -6.24 40.62 -40.32
CA GLU A 215 -4.76 40.52 -40.33
C GLU A 215 -4.26 39.11 -39.90
N GLN A 216 -2.94 38.87 -39.92
CA GLN A 216 -2.25 37.58 -39.67
C GLN A 216 -1.36 37.65 -38.40
N PRO A 217 -0.77 36.53 -37.90
CA PRO A 217 -1.18 35.11 -37.93
C PRO A 217 -0.99 34.37 -36.57
N THR A 218 -1.24 33.06 -36.56
CA THR A 218 -0.90 32.07 -35.52
C THR A 218 0.61 31.91 -35.27
N PRO A 219 1.00 31.32 -34.10
CA PRO A 219 2.09 30.35 -34.04
C PRO A 219 1.59 28.94 -33.63
N THR A 220 2.26 27.90 -34.13
CA THR A 220 2.08 26.47 -33.74
C THR A 220 3.32 25.69 -34.23
N PRO A 221 3.61 24.49 -33.71
CA PRO A 221 4.40 24.28 -32.50
C PRO A 221 5.79 23.68 -32.82
N GLU A 222 6.77 23.84 -31.93
CA GLU A 222 8.08 23.17 -32.06
C GLU A 222 8.45 22.33 -30.83
N THR A 223 9.52 21.53 -30.99
CA THR A 223 9.84 20.31 -30.23
C THR A 223 10.99 20.56 -29.24
N PRO A 224 11.03 19.93 -28.05
CA PRO A 224 11.95 20.34 -26.99
C PRO A 224 13.40 19.87 -27.18
N GLU A 225 14.35 20.67 -26.66
CA GLU A 225 15.77 20.32 -26.48
C GLU A 225 16.16 20.25 -24.98
N VAL A 226 17.44 19.92 -24.72
CA VAL A 226 17.92 19.30 -23.48
C VAL A 226 18.53 20.31 -22.48
N PRO A 227 18.18 20.25 -21.18
CA PRO A 227 18.95 20.93 -20.14
C PRO A 227 20.21 20.13 -19.77
N THR A 228 21.37 20.79 -19.71
CA THR A 228 22.63 20.22 -19.23
C THR A 228 22.97 20.78 -17.83
N GLN A 229 23.79 20.07 -17.06
CA GLN A 229 24.12 20.39 -15.66
C GLN A 229 25.02 21.64 -15.50
N GLU A 230 24.89 22.32 -14.37
CA GLU A 230 25.95 23.17 -13.78
C GLU A 230 26.25 22.76 -12.32
N HIS A 231 27.43 23.15 -11.83
CA HIS A 231 28.02 22.72 -10.56
C HIS A 231 28.42 23.92 -9.66
N PRO A 232 28.70 23.73 -8.35
CA PRO A 232 28.57 24.78 -7.34
C PRO A 232 29.81 25.71 -7.16
N PRO A 233 29.62 26.89 -6.54
CA PRO A 233 30.69 27.86 -6.26
C PRO A 233 31.61 27.46 -5.09
N THR A 234 32.85 27.96 -5.12
CA THR A 234 33.91 27.78 -4.11
C THR A 234 34.18 29.12 -3.39
N PRO A 235 34.48 29.15 -2.07
CA PRO A 235 34.53 30.39 -1.28
C PRO A 235 35.88 31.14 -1.30
N GLU A 236 35.84 32.45 -1.09
CA GLU A 236 37.01 33.34 -0.93
C GLU A 236 37.53 33.44 0.53
N VAL A 237 38.76 33.96 0.68
CA VAL A 237 39.52 34.03 1.95
C VAL A 237 40.18 35.42 2.11
N PRO A 238 40.12 36.04 3.31
CA PRO A 238 40.97 37.19 3.67
C PRO A 238 42.19 36.77 4.52
N THR A 239 43.34 37.42 4.29
CA THR A 239 44.64 37.07 4.88
C THR A 239 45.09 37.95 6.06
N GLN A 240 45.74 37.29 7.03
CA GLN A 240 46.96 37.65 7.81
C GLN A 240 47.33 39.11 8.14
N ASP A 241 47.87 39.27 9.37
CA ASP A 241 49.08 40.06 9.62
C ASP A 241 49.88 39.47 10.83
N GLU A 242 51.19 39.78 10.94
CA GLU A 242 52.17 39.22 11.92
C GLU A 242 52.64 40.30 12.96
N PRO A 243 53.71 40.19 13.81
CA PRO A 243 54.80 39.19 13.94
C PRO A 243 55.13 38.70 15.39
N THR A 244 56.19 37.88 15.52
CA THR A 244 56.75 37.33 16.79
C THR A 244 58.06 38.01 17.23
N PRO A 245 58.45 37.95 18.52
CA PRO A 245 59.87 37.69 18.85
C PRO A 245 60.13 36.69 20.01
N THR A 246 61.33 36.09 19.99
CA THR A 246 61.91 34.99 20.79
C THR A 246 63.01 35.50 21.78
N PRO A 247 63.92 34.72 22.45
CA PRO A 247 64.04 33.28 22.81
C PRO A 247 64.58 32.98 24.27
N GLU A 248 65.05 31.73 24.52
CA GLU A 248 66.14 31.29 25.46
C GLU A 248 65.91 31.14 26.99
N THR A 249 66.42 30.10 27.72
CA THR A 249 66.89 28.73 27.32
C THR A 249 66.67 27.53 28.32
N PRO A 250 67.60 27.01 29.19
CA PRO A 250 67.92 25.56 29.12
C PRO A 250 68.12 24.69 30.41
N THR A 251 68.08 23.34 30.22
CA THR A 251 68.72 22.22 31.00
C THR A 251 68.25 21.93 32.45
N GLN A 252 68.35 20.74 33.08
CA GLN A 252 68.71 19.31 32.80
C GLN A 252 68.02 18.42 33.91
N GLU A 253 67.96 17.08 34.04
CA GLU A 253 68.87 15.91 33.79
C GLU A 253 68.10 14.60 33.37
N HIS A 254 68.58 13.39 33.70
CA HIS A 254 68.33 12.08 33.03
C HIS A 254 67.84 10.91 33.97
N PRO A 255 67.50 9.69 33.45
CA PRO A 255 66.68 8.65 34.14
C PRO A 255 67.49 7.50 34.80
N PRO A 256 66.83 6.42 35.34
CA PRO A 256 66.66 5.17 34.54
C PRO A 256 65.43 4.26 34.88
N THR A 257 65.23 3.20 34.08
CA THR A 257 64.37 2.00 34.31
C THR A 257 65.06 0.95 35.23
N PRO A 258 64.40 -0.11 35.79
CA PRO A 258 64.20 -1.40 35.10
C PRO A 258 62.98 -2.27 35.59
N GLU A 259 63.02 -3.61 35.42
CA GLU A 259 61.89 -4.58 35.50
C GLU A 259 62.01 -5.66 36.62
N THR A 260 60.88 -6.15 37.19
CA THR A 260 60.66 -7.49 37.85
C THR A 260 61.58 -7.92 39.04
N PRO A 261 61.46 -9.13 39.68
CA PRO A 261 60.34 -10.10 39.89
C PRO A 261 60.16 -10.55 41.39
N GLU A 262 59.58 -11.75 41.61
CA GLU A 262 59.71 -12.71 42.75
C GLU A 262 58.54 -12.93 43.74
N VAL A 263 58.30 -14.20 44.09
CA VAL A 263 57.32 -14.71 45.10
C VAL A 263 57.77 -16.08 45.64
N PRO A 264 58.18 -16.20 46.93
CA PRO A 264 57.73 -17.37 47.72
C PRO A 264 57.63 -17.15 49.26
N THR A 265 56.79 -17.94 49.96
CA THR A 265 57.12 -18.72 51.19
C THR A 265 55.97 -19.70 51.52
N GLN A 266 56.28 -20.80 52.21
CA GLN A 266 55.36 -21.92 52.53
C GLN A 266 54.80 -21.85 53.96
N GLU A 267 53.70 -22.55 54.25
CA GLU A 267 53.64 -23.48 55.38
C GLU A 267 52.52 -24.55 55.24
N GLN A 268 52.65 -25.66 55.98
CA GLN A 268 51.75 -26.82 56.01
C GLN A 268 51.72 -27.35 57.47
N PRO A 269 50.63 -27.96 57.99
CA PRO A 269 50.44 -29.40 57.75
C PRO A 269 48.97 -29.93 57.78
N THR A 270 48.83 -31.23 57.51
CA THR A 270 47.64 -32.11 57.67
C THR A 270 47.28 -32.38 59.16
N PRO A 271 46.08 -32.90 59.54
CA PRO A 271 45.62 -34.27 59.17
C PRO A 271 44.09 -34.53 59.00
N THR A 272 43.76 -35.71 58.47
CA THR A 272 42.43 -36.36 58.46
C THR A 272 42.09 -36.99 59.83
N PRO A 273 40.82 -37.29 60.13
CA PRO A 273 40.37 -38.70 60.17
C PRO A 273 38.89 -38.94 59.73
N SER A 274 38.37 -40.15 59.98
CA SER A 274 37.23 -40.77 59.27
C SER A 274 35.90 -40.89 60.05
N THR A 275 34.90 -41.47 59.36
CA THR A 275 33.54 -41.97 59.71
C THR A 275 33.27 -42.46 61.15
N PRO A 276 32.01 -42.38 61.62
CA PRO A 276 31.14 -43.59 61.67
C PRO A 276 29.66 -43.32 61.25
N GLU A 277 29.03 -44.16 60.41
CA GLU A 277 28.13 -45.31 60.71
C GLU A 277 26.64 -44.99 60.99
N ASN A 278 25.76 -45.96 60.69
CA ASN A 278 24.29 -45.89 60.68
C ASN A 278 23.70 -47.23 61.22
N PRO A 279 22.52 -47.26 61.89
CA PRO A 279 21.90 -48.53 62.28
C PRO A 279 20.41 -48.72 61.90
N THR A 280 20.09 -49.91 61.32
CA THR A 280 18.82 -50.70 61.45
C THR A 280 17.50 -50.11 60.88
N GLN A 281 16.47 -50.85 60.40
CA GLN A 281 16.13 -52.28 60.16
C GLN A 281 14.92 -52.32 59.17
N GLU A 282 14.43 -53.40 58.51
CA GLU A 282 14.79 -54.82 58.40
C GLU A 282 14.49 -55.37 56.96
N HIS A 283 13.87 -56.55 56.76
CA HIS A 283 14.09 -57.40 55.56
C HIS A 283 12.92 -58.35 55.09
N PRO A 284 13.04 -59.06 53.93
CA PRO A 284 11.92 -59.56 53.10
C PRO A 284 11.78 -61.11 53.00
N PRO A 285 11.06 -61.64 51.98
CA PRO A 285 11.68 -62.52 50.95
C PRO A 285 11.29 -62.17 49.47
N THR A 286 12.00 -62.47 48.35
CA THR A 286 12.78 -63.65 47.80
C THR A 286 11.84 -64.75 47.19
N PRO A 287 12.14 -65.54 46.10
CA PRO A 287 13.42 -65.84 45.37
C PRO A 287 13.40 -65.74 43.78
N GLU A 288 14.51 -65.45 43.06
CA GLU A 288 15.47 -66.32 42.28
C GLU A 288 14.99 -66.89 40.90
N THR A 289 15.78 -67.39 39.91
CA THR A 289 17.21 -67.87 39.77
C THR A 289 17.77 -67.59 38.29
N PRO A 290 18.88 -68.15 37.71
CA PRO A 290 19.76 -67.43 36.72
C PRO A 290 20.14 -68.19 35.40
N GLU A 291 21.16 -67.74 34.62
CA GLU A 291 22.32 -68.55 34.13
C GLU A 291 23.42 -67.76 33.35
N THR A 292 24.48 -68.43 32.82
CA THR A 292 25.83 -67.84 32.54
C THR A 292 26.44 -68.20 31.12
N PRO A 293 27.77 -68.30 30.78
CA PRO A 293 28.31 -67.62 29.56
C PRO A 293 29.12 -68.46 28.53
N THR A 294 29.65 -67.87 27.44
CA THR A 294 31.09 -67.91 27.02
C THR A 294 31.50 -67.14 25.72
N GLN A 295 32.63 -66.40 25.79
CA GLN A 295 33.66 -66.01 24.76
C GLN A 295 33.27 -65.34 23.40
N GLY A 296 34.07 -64.43 22.78
CA GLY A 296 35.43 -63.93 23.10
C GLY A 296 35.91 -62.70 22.25
N LYS A 297 37.15 -62.22 22.48
CA LYS A 297 37.88 -61.04 21.88
C LYS A 297 39.06 -61.53 20.97
N PRO A 298 40.06 -60.75 20.41
CA PRO A 298 40.45 -59.31 20.57
C PRO A 298 40.91 -58.47 19.30
N THR A 299 40.83 -57.12 19.43
CA THR A 299 41.76 -55.97 19.11
C THR A 299 43.17 -56.12 18.46
N PRO A 300 43.92 -55.05 17.96
CA PRO A 300 43.63 -53.61 17.67
C PRO A 300 44.33 -52.98 16.36
N PRO A 301 45.11 -51.84 16.26
CA PRO A 301 45.21 -50.96 15.04
C PRO A 301 46.69 -50.62 14.61
N PRO A 302 47.19 -49.39 14.21
CA PRO A 302 46.68 -48.21 13.45
C PRO A 302 47.65 -47.79 12.25
N THR A 303 47.64 -46.50 11.82
CA THR A 303 48.66 -45.70 11.04
C THR A 303 48.53 -45.44 9.52
N THR A 304 49.02 -44.25 9.13
CA THR A 304 49.19 -43.57 7.79
C THR A 304 50.64 -43.78 7.22
N PRO A 305 51.14 -43.16 6.10
CA PRO A 305 50.62 -42.13 5.16
C PRO A 305 50.90 -42.40 3.62
N GLU A 306 50.85 -41.32 2.81
CA GLU A 306 51.62 -41.03 1.56
C GLU A 306 51.02 -41.20 0.13
N ASN A 307 51.66 -40.48 -0.82
CA ASN A 307 51.22 -40.00 -2.17
C ASN A 307 52.03 -40.73 -3.29
N PRO A 308 52.09 -40.34 -4.60
CA PRO A 308 51.42 -39.30 -5.43
C PRO A 308 50.67 -39.89 -6.67
N THR A 309 50.18 -39.19 -7.73
CA THR A 309 50.93 -38.46 -8.80
C THR A 309 50.00 -37.96 -9.94
N GLN A 310 50.15 -36.70 -10.42
CA GLN A 310 49.81 -36.11 -11.77
C GLN A 310 48.38 -36.33 -12.41
N GLU A 311 47.80 -35.49 -13.28
CA GLU A 311 48.05 -34.13 -13.80
C GLU A 311 46.73 -33.49 -14.37
N HIS A 312 46.78 -32.23 -14.81
CA HIS A 312 45.70 -31.48 -15.52
C HIS A 312 45.54 -31.93 -17.02
N PRO A 313 44.54 -31.48 -17.85
CA PRO A 313 43.58 -30.37 -17.68
C PRO A 313 42.11 -30.62 -18.14
N THR A 314 41.27 -29.56 -18.09
CA THR A 314 40.00 -29.32 -18.81
C THR A 314 40.17 -29.31 -20.36
N PRO A 315 39.13 -29.44 -21.23
CA PRO A 315 37.92 -28.59 -21.25
C PRO A 315 36.59 -29.18 -21.84
N ILE A 316 35.64 -28.25 -22.06
CA ILE A 316 34.27 -28.29 -22.62
C ILE A 316 34.11 -29.05 -23.97
N PRO A 317 33.02 -29.83 -24.16
CA PRO A 317 31.96 -29.54 -25.16
C PRO A 317 30.53 -29.63 -24.54
N SER A 318 29.45 -28.97 -24.98
CA SER A 318 28.96 -28.42 -26.27
C SER A 318 27.89 -29.29 -26.98
N ILE A 319 26.93 -28.59 -27.59
CA ILE A 319 25.66 -29.06 -28.19
C ILE A 319 25.85 -30.07 -29.33
N PRO A 320 24.97 -31.09 -29.47
CA PRO A 320 24.78 -31.83 -30.72
C PRO A 320 23.60 -31.28 -31.56
N THR A 321 23.85 -31.08 -32.85
CA THR A 321 22.83 -30.90 -33.90
C THR A 321 23.28 -31.72 -35.10
N GLU A 322 22.43 -32.57 -35.67
CA GLU A 322 22.80 -33.41 -36.83
C GLU A 322 21.58 -33.64 -37.75
N ASP A 323 21.84 -33.80 -39.06
CA ASP A 323 20.85 -33.77 -40.14
C ASP A 323 21.39 -34.53 -41.38
N ARG A 324 20.51 -34.85 -42.35
CA ARG A 324 20.75 -35.59 -43.62
C ARG A 324 20.90 -37.13 -43.45
N GLU A 325 20.58 -38.01 -44.42
CA GLU A 325 20.12 -37.81 -45.81
C GLU A 325 19.20 -38.95 -46.35
N LEU A 326 18.73 -38.81 -47.59
CA LEU A 326 17.73 -39.62 -48.33
C LEU A 326 18.35 -40.78 -49.17
N PRO A 327 17.58 -41.82 -49.59
CA PRO A 327 17.01 -41.80 -50.97
C PRO A 327 15.68 -42.58 -51.21
N THR A 328 15.07 -42.36 -52.39
CA THR A 328 13.79 -42.93 -52.90
C THR A 328 13.97 -44.19 -53.79
N PRO A 329 12.91 -44.96 -54.13
CA PRO A 329 12.33 -44.87 -55.49
C PRO A 329 10.81 -45.20 -55.65
N THR A 330 10.25 -44.96 -56.85
CA THR A 330 8.83 -45.18 -57.26
C THR A 330 8.65 -46.40 -58.20
N PRO A 331 7.43 -46.94 -58.38
CA PRO A 331 6.84 -47.04 -59.75
C PRO A 331 5.29 -46.86 -59.84
N GLN A 332 4.67 -47.27 -60.96
CA GLN A 332 3.39 -46.71 -61.53
C GLN A 332 2.17 -47.67 -61.59
N THR A 333 1.00 -47.13 -61.97
CA THR A 333 -0.34 -47.75 -62.17
C THR A 333 -0.51 -48.52 -63.51
N PRO A 334 -1.48 -49.47 -63.61
CA PRO A 334 -2.74 -49.26 -64.39
C PRO A 334 -3.97 -49.97 -63.74
N GLY A 335 -5.24 -49.90 -64.22
CA GLY A 335 -5.85 -49.38 -65.47
C GLY A 335 -7.41 -49.28 -65.42
N THR A 336 -8.09 -49.33 -66.58
CA THR A 336 -9.37 -48.57 -66.85
C THR A 336 -10.63 -49.40 -67.17
N GLN A 337 -11.85 -48.92 -66.84
CA GLN A 337 -13.09 -49.06 -67.67
C GLN A 337 -14.22 -48.04 -67.35
N VAL A 338 -15.40 -48.14 -68.02
CA VAL A 338 -16.29 -47.02 -68.47
C VAL A 338 -17.80 -47.18 -68.06
N PRO A 339 -18.62 -46.10 -67.93
CA PRO A 339 -20.03 -46.09 -67.44
C PRO A 339 -21.07 -45.99 -68.61
N PRO A 340 -22.33 -45.44 -68.51
CA PRO A 340 -23.23 -45.01 -67.41
C PRO A 340 -24.66 -45.68 -67.52
N PRO A 341 -25.77 -45.20 -66.88
CA PRO A 341 -26.52 -44.00 -67.32
C PRO A 341 -27.20 -43.15 -66.19
N SER A 342 -27.87 -42.06 -66.59
CA SER A 342 -28.60 -41.10 -65.74
C SER A 342 -30.13 -41.26 -65.77
N ASN A 343 -30.87 -40.70 -64.79
CA ASN A 343 -32.21 -40.11 -65.00
C ASN A 343 -32.72 -39.27 -63.80
N THR A 344 -33.49 -38.22 -64.10
CA THR A 344 -34.29 -37.38 -63.17
C THR A 344 -35.79 -37.73 -63.32
N PRO A 345 -36.69 -37.37 -62.36
CA PRO A 345 -37.42 -36.10 -62.50
C PRO A 345 -37.82 -35.41 -61.17
N SER A 346 -38.38 -34.20 -61.29
CA SER A 346 -38.86 -33.33 -60.19
C SER A 346 -40.32 -33.57 -59.79
N VAL A 347 -40.80 -32.95 -58.69
CA VAL A 347 -42.06 -32.15 -58.59
C VAL A 347 -42.27 -31.61 -57.15
N THR A 348 -42.88 -30.42 -57.03
CA THR A 348 -43.29 -29.74 -55.78
C THR A 348 -44.82 -29.53 -55.75
N PRO A 349 -45.44 -29.15 -54.62
CA PRO A 349 -46.03 -27.79 -54.56
C PRO A 349 -45.98 -27.09 -53.17
N ALA A 350 -46.30 -25.79 -53.16
CA ALA A 350 -46.46 -24.89 -51.99
C ALA A 350 -47.97 -24.47 -51.87
N PRO A 351 -48.46 -23.33 -51.28
CA PRO A 351 -47.85 -22.07 -50.78
C PRO A 351 -48.07 -21.90 -49.23
N THR A 352 -48.21 -20.76 -48.52
CA THR A 352 -48.52 -19.33 -48.82
C THR A 352 -48.10 -18.37 -47.67
N THR A 353 -48.02 -17.07 -47.97
CA THR A 353 -47.85 -15.87 -47.09
C THR A 353 -49.14 -14.98 -47.16
N PRO A 354 -49.23 -13.67 -46.76
CA PRO A 354 -48.32 -12.72 -46.06
C PRO A 354 -48.98 -11.80 -44.96
N GLN A 355 -48.20 -10.84 -44.43
CA GLN A 355 -48.53 -9.42 -44.10
C GLN A 355 -48.30 -8.87 -42.66
N THR A 356 -48.02 -7.56 -42.62
CA THR A 356 -47.49 -6.66 -41.57
C THR A 356 -48.44 -5.45 -41.39
N PRO A 357 -48.15 -4.30 -40.69
CA PRO A 357 -47.08 -3.89 -39.75
C PRO A 357 -47.60 -3.11 -38.49
N ILE A 358 -46.69 -2.37 -37.81
CA ILE A 358 -46.87 -1.12 -37.02
C ILE A 358 -46.77 -1.19 -35.46
N GLN A 359 -46.21 -0.09 -34.93
CA GLN A 359 -45.80 0.31 -33.57
C GLN A 359 -46.86 0.14 -32.45
N TYR A 360 -46.41 0.15 -31.18
CA TYR A 360 -46.98 1.03 -30.13
C TYR A 360 -45.99 1.28 -28.96
N THR A 361 -46.16 2.42 -28.28
CA THR A 361 -45.43 2.89 -27.08
C THR A 361 -46.28 2.73 -25.79
N PRO A 362 -45.74 2.96 -24.56
CA PRO A 362 -46.32 2.42 -23.31
C PRO A 362 -47.36 3.33 -22.62
N PRO A 363 -48.03 2.83 -21.56
CA PRO A 363 -48.56 3.66 -20.47
C PRO A 363 -48.16 3.18 -19.04
N GLN A 364 -48.72 3.87 -18.05
CA GLN A 364 -48.23 4.01 -16.66
C GLN A 364 -48.91 3.07 -15.61
N ASN A 365 -48.43 3.17 -14.37
CA ASN A 365 -49.08 2.87 -13.06
C ASN A 365 -50.51 3.48 -12.92
N PRO A 366 -51.35 3.20 -11.87
CA PRO A 366 -51.07 2.54 -10.56
C PRO A 366 -52.16 1.56 -9.99
N GLY A 367 -51.93 0.97 -8.79
CA GLY A 367 -52.97 0.91 -7.72
C GLY A 367 -53.36 -0.40 -6.96
N LYS A 368 -52.95 -0.51 -5.67
CA LYS A 368 -53.69 -0.93 -4.42
C LYS A 368 -54.33 -2.34 -4.16
N GLU A 369 -54.26 -2.71 -2.86
CA GLU A 369 -55.17 -3.57 -1.99
C GLU A 369 -55.30 -5.10 -2.24
N VAL A 370 -54.72 -6.05 -1.47
CA VAL A 370 -54.90 -6.51 -0.04
C VAL A 370 -56.34 -7.00 0.30
N PRO A 371 -56.63 -8.14 1.01
CA PRO A 371 -55.98 -9.46 1.31
C PRO A 371 -56.98 -10.64 0.97
N PRO A 372 -57.17 -11.79 1.70
CA PRO A 372 -56.39 -12.56 2.70
C PRO A 372 -56.28 -14.11 2.48
N THR A 373 -55.57 -14.77 3.41
CA THR A 373 -55.43 -16.23 3.64
C THR A 373 -56.74 -16.92 4.11
N PRO A 374 -56.86 -18.27 4.07
CA PRO A 374 -56.43 -19.11 5.21
C PRO A 374 -55.76 -20.46 4.85
N ALA A 375 -55.20 -21.15 5.86
CA ALA A 375 -54.56 -22.47 5.76
C ALA A 375 -55.45 -23.60 6.31
N VAL A 376 -55.06 -24.88 6.11
CA VAL A 376 -55.27 -26.01 7.05
C VAL A 376 -54.49 -27.27 6.62
N THR A 377 -54.14 -28.13 7.58
CA THR A 377 -53.35 -29.39 7.49
C THR A 377 -54.25 -30.63 7.84
N PRO A 378 -53.77 -31.87 8.10
CA PRO A 378 -52.59 -32.65 7.66
C PRO A 378 -52.93 -34.08 7.10
N ALA A 379 -51.88 -34.84 6.80
CA ALA A 379 -51.68 -36.29 6.50
C ALA A 379 -52.68 -37.39 6.99
N VAL A 380 -52.61 -38.59 6.36
CA VAL A 380 -52.46 -39.94 7.01
C VAL A 380 -52.19 -41.09 5.99
N THR A 381 -51.60 -42.18 6.48
CA THR A 381 -50.77 -43.28 5.91
C THR A 381 -51.34 -44.37 4.95
N GLY A 382 -50.52 -44.76 3.93
CA GLY A 382 -50.16 -46.15 3.53
C GLY A 382 -51.14 -47.06 2.72
N PRO A 383 -50.76 -48.31 2.35
CA PRO A 383 -49.42 -48.82 1.97
C PRO A 383 -49.35 -49.91 0.84
N HIS A 384 -48.15 -50.18 0.28
CA HIS A 384 -47.66 -51.48 -0.30
C HIS A 384 -48.32 -52.12 -1.57
N VAL A 385 -47.67 -52.85 -2.50
CA VAL A 385 -46.23 -53.24 -2.80
C VAL A 385 -46.03 -53.41 -4.34
N SER A 386 -44.76 -53.44 -4.78
CA SER A 386 -44.21 -54.21 -5.94
C SER A 386 -44.55 -53.81 -7.40
N ASP A 387 -43.65 -54.00 -8.39
CA ASP A 387 -42.17 -54.08 -8.39
C ASP A 387 -41.65 -53.91 -9.84
N CYS A 388 -40.62 -53.05 -10.06
CA CYS A 388 -39.72 -53.10 -11.24
C CYS A 388 -38.62 -52.00 -11.30
N LEU A 389 -38.69 -50.92 -10.51
CA LEU A 389 -37.72 -49.80 -10.63
C LEU A 389 -36.47 -49.89 -9.74
N SER A 390 -36.46 -50.79 -8.76
CA SER A 390 -35.50 -50.76 -7.63
C SER A 390 -34.04 -51.10 -7.96
N LEU A 391 -33.72 -51.52 -9.19
CA LEU A 391 -32.35 -51.89 -9.59
C LEU A 391 -31.57 -50.79 -10.31
N LEU A 392 -32.25 -49.81 -10.91
CA LEU A 392 -31.59 -48.65 -11.54
C LEU A 392 -31.30 -47.51 -10.55
N LEU A 393 -32.13 -47.36 -9.51
CA LEU A 393 -31.95 -46.30 -8.52
C LEU A 393 -30.79 -46.59 -7.53
N PHE A 394 -30.52 -47.87 -7.23
CA PHE A 394 -29.45 -48.27 -6.30
C PHE A 394 -28.03 -48.01 -6.85
N LEU A 395 -27.83 -48.06 -8.16
CA LEU A 395 -26.53 -47.72 -8.79
C LEU A 395 -26.29 -46.21 -8.86
N LEU A 396 -27.35 -45.40 -8.88
CA LEU A 396 -27.27 -43.93 -8.91
C LEU A 396 -27.07 -43.29 -7.52
N LEU A 397 -27.43 -43.99 -6.43
CA LEU A 397 -27.25 -43.51 -5.06
C LEU A 397 -25.94 -43.97 -4.40
N TRP A 398 -25.30 -45.04 -4.89
CA TRP A 398 -24.05 -45.53 -4.31
C TRP A 398 -22.83 -44.68 -4.71
N THR A 399 -22.84 -44.07 -5.90
CA THR A 399 -21.75 -43.19 -6.39
C THR A 399 -21.74 -41.79 -5.76
N VAL A 400 -22.86 -41.34 -5.19
CA VAL A 400 -22.97 -40.02 -4.52
C VAL A 400 -22.70 -40.12 -3.01
N SER A 401 -22.85 -41.31 -2.41
CA SER A 401 -22.82 -41.48 -0.95
C SER A 401 -21.45 -41.82 -0.34
N ASN A 402 -20.42 -42.07 -1.16
CA ASN A 402 -19.09 -42.52 -0.68
C ASN A 402 -17.94 -41.49 -0.82
N SER A 403 -18.17 -40.33 -1.44
CA SER A 403 -17.17 -39.24 -1.52
C SER A 403 -17.39 -38.11 -0.51
N LEU A 404 -18.34 -38.29 0.44
CA LEU A 404 -18.73 -37.31 1.46
C LEU A 404 -18.67 -37.87 2.89
N ALA A 405 -17.74 -38.80 3.14
CA ALA A 405 -17.66 -39.57 4.39
C ALA A 405 -16.33 -39.42 5.19
N LEU A 406 -15.42 -38.54 4.77
CA LEU A 406 -14.19 -38.16 5.51
C LEU A 406 -13.97 -36.65 5.32
N GLY A 407 -14.16 -35.85 6.38
CA GLY A 407 -13.99 -34.39 6.32
C GLY A 407 -14.96 -33.54 7.17
N ARG A 408 -16.02 -34.12 7.76
CA ARG A 408 -16.94 -33.38 8.66
C ARG A 408 -16.88 -33.86 10.12
N ARG A 409 -15.95 -33.27 10.89
CA ARG A 409 -16.13 -32.99 12.33
C ARG A 409 -15.55 -31.61 12.64
N TYR A 410 -16.31 -30.79 13.37
CA TYR A 410 -15.94 -29.43 13.80
C TYR A 410 -15.62 -28.40 12.70
N ILE A 411 -16.57 -28.24 11.77
CA ILE A 411 -16.90 -26.91 11.24
C ILE A 411 -18.38 -26.68 11.58
N ARG A 412 -18.72 -25.56 12.24
CA ARG A 412 -20.13 -25.17 12.46
C ARG A 412 -20.77 -24.90 11.09
N PRO A 413 -22.05 -25.25 10.86
CA PRO A 413 -22.76 -24.68 9.73
C PRO A 413 -22.75 -23.16 9.87
N THR A 414 -22.37 -22.45 8.81
CA THR A 414 -22.57 -21.02 8.71
C THR A 414 -24.07 -20.73 8.83
N PRO A 415 -24.50 -19.74 9.63
CA PRO A 415 -25.80 -19.12 9.38
C PRO A 415 -25.76 -18.48 7.99
N GLU A 416 -26.92 -18.30 7.36
CA GLU A 416 -27.01 -17.45 6.17
C GLU A 416 -26.55 -16.04 6.53
N LEU A 417 -25.84 -15.38 5.61
CA LEU A 417 -25.32 -14.03 5.82
C LEU A 417 -26.45 -13.00 5.62
N GLU A 418 -27.49 -13.07 6.47
CA GLU A 418 -28.55 -12.06 6.49
C GLU A 418 -27.96 -10.70 6.86
N LYS A 419 -27.82 -9.85 5.83
CA LYS A 419 -27.76 -8.39 5.90
C LYS A 419 -27.01 -7.81 7.10
N LEU A 420 -25.72 -7.54 6.91
CA LEU A 420 -25.03 -6.44 7.60
C LEU A 420 -25.45 -5.07 7.03
N SER A 421 -26.75 -4.91 6.76
CA SER A 421 -27.40 -3.67 6.33
C SER A 421 -28.06 -3.03 7.55
N ILE A 422 -27.95 -1.72 7.65
CA ILE A 422 -28.24 -0.92 8.86
C ILE A 422 -29.61 -1.27 9.46
N MET A 423 -29.61 -1.88 10.65
CA MET A 423 -30.83 -2.09 11.44
C MET A 423 -31.03 -0.96 12.45
N PRO A 424 -32.27 -0.45 12.63
CA PRO A 424 -32.58 0.54 13.66
C PRO A 424 -32.48 -0.07 15.07
N VAL A 425 -32.09 0.75 16.04
CA VAL A 425 -31.81 0.30 17.41
C VAL A 425 -33.10 0.01 18.19
N GLY A 426 -33.15 -1.18 18.78
CA GLY A 426 -34.03 -1.59 19.87
C GLY A 426 -33.33 -2.70 20.67
N ASP A 427 -33.52 -2.76 21.99
CA ASP A 427 -32.64 -3.52 22.89
C ASP A 427 -32.75 -5.06 22.81
N ASP A 428 -33.69 -5.60 22.03
CA ASP A 428 -33.86 -7.04 21.79
C ASP A 428 -32.91 -7.57 20.70
N ALA A 429 -31.64 -7.77 21.04
CA ALA A 429 -30.64 -8.32 20.12
C ALA A 429 -31.03 -9.74 19.64
N PRO A 430 -30.97 -10.03 18.31
CA PRO A 430 -31.50 -11.27 17.74
C PRO A 430 -30.73 -12.52 18.19
N ALA A 431 -31.45 -13.65 18.23
CA ALA A 431 -30.97 -14.94 18.72
C ALA A 431 -29.89 -15.55 17.81
N GLY A 432 -28.62 -15.21 18.08
CA GLY A 432 -27.46 -15.76 17.37
C GLY A 432 -26.16 -14.96 17.58
N VAL A 433 -26.25 -13.69 17.95
CA VAL A 433 -25.09 -12.80 18.13
C VAL A 433 -24.18 -13.28 19.26
N THR A 434 -22.90 -13.50 18.96
CA THR A 434 -21.88 -13.90 19.95
C THR A 434 -21.48 -12.73 20.87
N PRO A 435 -20.94 -12.98 22.08
CA PRO A 435 -20.48 -11.92 22.97
C PRO A 435 -19.46 -10.97 22.34
N ARG A 436 -18.52 -11.47 21.51
CA ARG A 436 -17.52 -10.62 20.84
C ARG A 436 -18.13 -9.79 19.70
N GLN A 437 -19.10 -10.32 18.96
CA GLN A 437 -19.86 -9.51 17.98
C GLN A 437 -20.63 -8.38 18.66
N ARG A 438 -21.28 -8.66 19.81
CA ARG A 438 -21.94 -7.61 20.61
C ARG A 438 -20.94 -6.55 21.09
N ASN A 439 -19.75 -6.95 21.53
CA ASN A 439 -18.71 -6.00 21.92
C ASN A 439 -18.29 -5.10 20.74
N ILE A 440 -18.05 -5.68 19.55
CA ILE A 440 -17.76 -4.90 18.34
C ILE A 440 -18.90 -3.92 18.03
N GLN A 441 -20.16 -4.35 18.11
CA GLN A 441 -21.33 -3.48 17.91
C GLN A 441 -21.43 -2.35 18.95
N GLN A 442 -21.04 -2.60 20.20
CA GLN A 442 -20.94 -1.55 21.24
C GLN A 442 -19.81 -0.56 20.89
N LEU A 443 -18.61 -1.03 20.57
CA LEU A 443 -17.45 -0.20 20.21
C LEU A 443 -17.69 0.66 18.96
N GLN A 444 -18.47 0.17 17.98
CA GLN A 444 -18.87 0.95 16.80
C GLN A 444 -19.69 2.21 17.14
N ARG A 445 -20.38 2.26 18.31
CA ARG A 445 -21.09 3.46 18.81
C ARG A 445 -20.15 4.56 19.34
N VAL A 446 -18.84 4.29 19.38
CA VAL A 446 -17.79 5.24 19.80
C VAL A 446 -16.84 5.51 18.64
N TYR A 447 -16.36 4.46 17.96
CA TYR A 447 -15.28 4.55 16.97
C TYR A 447 -15.73 4.53 15.50
N CYS A 448 -17.03 4.43 15.21
CA CYS A 448 -17.51 4.38 13.82
C CYS A 448 -18.69 5.32 13.53
N ARG A 449 -19.56 5.56 14.51
CA ARG A 449 -20.77 6.38 14.36
C ARG A 449 -21.25 6.90 15.71
N GLY A 450 -22.09 7.93 15.67
CA GLY A 450 -22.69 8.57 16.84
C GLY A 450 -22.12 9.96 17.14
N GLU A 451 -22.83 10.70 17.98
CA GLU A 451 -22.53 12.12 18.27
C GLU A 451 -21.16 12.32 18.91
N LEU A 452 -20.66 11.40 19.73
CA LEU A 452 -19.32 11.48 20.32
C LEU A 452 -18.22 11.52 19.24
N LEU A 453 -18.31 10.65 18.22
CA LEU A 453 -17.39 10.69 17.09
C LEU A 453 -17.55 12.00 16.31
N HIS A 454 -18.79 12.37 15.99
CA HIS A 454 -19.07 13.58 15.21
C HIS A 454 -18.52 14.85 15.88
N GLU A 455 -18.80 15.05 17.16
CA GLU A 455 -18.39 16.23 17.92
C GLU A 455 -16.86 16.29 18.11
N VAL A 456 -16.20 15.16 18.43
CA VAL A 456 -14.73 15.14 18.59
C VAL A 456 -14.01 15.47 17.28
N GLN A 457 -14.52 14.98 16.15
CA GLN A 457 -13.94 15.21 14.83
C GLN A 457 -14.23 16.62 14.29
N MET A 458 -15.50 17.03 14.30
CA MET A 458 -15.93 18.31 13.71
C MET A 458 -15.54 19.54 14.55
N LEU A 459 -15.37 19.39 15.86
CA LEU A 459 -14.79 20.46 16.69
C LEU A 459 -13.26 20.49 16.64
N GLU A 460 -12.60 19.63 15.85
CA GLU A 460 -11.13 19.57 15.71
C GLU A 460 -10.40 19.48 17.06
N LEU A 461 -10.71 18.44 17.85
CA LEU A 461 -9.95 18.17 19.08
C LEU A 461 -8.53 17.66 18.79
N PHE A 462 -8.34 17.03 17.62
CA PHE A 462 -7.05 16.54 17.15
C PHE A 462 -6.78 16.95 15.69
N PRO A 463 -5.52 17.18 15.28
CA PRO A 463 -5.19 17.52 13.90
C PRO A 463 -5.45 16.39 12.89
N ASP A 464 -5.28 15.14 13.30
CA ASP A 464 -5.50 13.94 12.48
C ASP A 464 -6.77 13.22 12.95
N SER A 465 -7.75 13.01 12.08
CA SER A 465 -9.00 12.31 12.44
C SER A 465 -8.79 10.85 12.87
N LYS A 466 -7.69 10.21 12.46
CA LYS A 466 -7.33 8.86 12.95
C LYS A 466 -6.93 8.86 14.42
N HIS A 467 -6.57 10.01 15.00
CA HIS A 467 -6.14 10.11 16.39
C HIS A 467 -7.21 9.60 17.36
N PHE A 468 -8.42 10.16 17.35
CA PHE A 468 -9.47 9.77 18.30
C PHE A 468 -9.91 8.32 18.11
N VAL A 469 -10.08 7.86 16.87
CA VAL A 469 -10.54 6.49 16.61
C VAL A 469 -9.50 5.43 16.95
N ASP A 470 -8.24 5.80 17.18
CA ASP A 470 -7.17 4.92 17.69
C ASP A 470 -6.96 5.01 19.22
N MET A 471 -7.68 5.89 19.93
CA MET A 471 -7.59 5.98 21.40
C MET A 471 -8.38 4.83 22.07
N PRO A 472 -7.74 3.92 22.84
CA PRO A 472 -8.50 2.94 23.62
C PRO A 472 -9.23 3.58 24.80
N ILE A 473 -10.45 3.10 25.13
CA ILE A 473 -11.15 3.48 26.37
C ILE A 473 -10.33 2.98 27.56
N LYS A 474 -10.18 3.82 28.58
CA LYS A 474 -9.43 3.54 29.81
C LYS A 474 -9.98 2.34 30.56
N ASN A 475 -9.10 1.65 31.27
CA ASN A 475 -9.48 0.52 32.12
C ASN A 475 -10.45 0.89 33.26
N SER A 476 -10.54 2.18 33.61
CA SER A 476 -11.50 2.78 34.54
C SER A 476 -12.84 3.18 33.90
N SER A 477 -13.16 2.67 32.70
CA SER A 477 -14.42 2.99 31.99
C SER A 477 -14.91 1.85 31.11
N SER A 478 -16.17 1.95 30.69
CA SER A 478 -16.86 1.08 29.73
C SER A 478 -17.58 1.93 28.67
N VAL A 479 -17.94 1.30 27.55
CA VAL A 479 -18.62 1.98 26.43
C VAL A 479 -19.90 2.70 26.87
N ASP A 480 -20.72 2.05 27.71
CA ASP A 480 -22.01 2.61 28.11
C ASP A 480 -21.86 3.73 29.16
N GLU A 481 -20.85 3.69 30.04
CA GLU A 481 -20.49 4.82 30.92
C GLU A 481 -20.01 6.03 30.11
N VAL A 482 -19.15 5.81 29.11
CA VAL A 482 -18.63 6.84 28.20
C VAL A 482 -19.79 7.52 27.46
N LEU A 483 -20.67 6.74 26.83
CA LEU A 483 -21.78 7.30 26.06
C LEU A 483 -22.84 7.99 26.95
N THR A 484 -23.02 7.53 28.19
CA THR A 484 -23.93 8.18 29.15
C THR A 484 -23.34 9.52 29.63
N GLN A 485 -22.10 9.54 30.12
CA GLN A 485 -21.46 10.76 30.63
C GLN A 485 -21.24 11.81 29.53
N PHE A 486 -20.98 11.38 28.29
CA PHE A 486 -20.96 12.28 27.13
C PHE A 486 -22.31 13.00 26.97
N GLN A 487 -23.43 12.28 27.01
CA GLN A 487 -24.76 12.87 26.89
C GLN A 487 -25.11 13.78 28.08
N GLU A 488 -24.75 13.40 29.30
CA GLU A 488 -24.95 14.25 30.49
C GLU A 488 -24.20 15.59 30.37
N GLN A 489 -22.97 15.59 29.85
CA GLN A 489 -22.21 16.81 29.61
C GLN A 489 -22.72 17.61 28.40
N LYS A 490 -23.10 16.94 27.30
CA LYS A 490 -23.63 17.59 26.09
C LYS A 490 -24.98 18.30 26.35
N ASN A 491 -25.77 17.83 27.32
CA ASN A 491 -27.01 18.48 27.73
C ASN A 491 -26.84 19.64 28.74
N THR A 492 -25.60 20.00 29.13
CA THR A 492 -25.34 20.93 30.25
C THR A 492 -24.23 21.98 30.01
N TYR A 493 -23.90 22.30 28.76
CA TYR A 493 -22.93 23.37 28.42
C TYR A 493 -23.59 24.71 28.09
N ASP A 494 -22.89 25.81 28.35
CA ASP A 494 -23.42 27.18 28.21
C ASP A 494 -22.96 27.87 26.91
N SER A 495 -21.87 27.40 26.30
CA SER A 495 -21.37 27.91 25.00
C SER A 495 -20.51 26.88 24.25
N GLU A 496 -20.31 27.06 22.95
CA GLU A 496 -19.49 26.16 22.12
C GLU A 496 -18.03 26.08 22.57
N LYS A 497 -17.44 27.18 23.04
CA LYS A 497 -16.07 27.21 23.58
C LYS A 497 -15.95 26.42 24.88
N ASP A 498 -16.89 26.62 25.79
CA ASP A 498 -17.04 25.85 27.03
C ASP A 498 -17.22 24.35 26.71
N TRP A 499 -18.03 24.01 25.71
CA TRP A 499 -18.20 22.64 25.24
C TRP A 499 -16.91 22.02 24.69
N LYS A 500 -16.14 22.70 23.81
CA LYS A 500 -14.86 22.15 23.31
C LYS A 500 -13.87 21.90 24.46
N GLU A 501 -13.80 22.81 25.44
CA GLU A 501 -12.94 22.63 26.62
C GLU A 501 -13.39 21.47 27.52
N ARG A 502 -14.71 21.32 27.75
CA ARG A 502 -15.28 20.15 28.46
C ARG A 502 -15.04 18.84 27.71
N LEU A 503 -15.23 18.81 26.38
CA LEU A 503 -15.05 17.60 25.57
C LEU A 503 -13.58 17.14 25.56
N ILE A 504 -12.62 18.08 25.56
CA ILE A 504 -11.19 17.77 25.74
C ILE A 504 -10.96 17.14 27.14
N ALA A 505 -11.55 17.68 28.20
CA ALA A 505 -11.44 17.10 29.54
C ALA A 505 -12.08 15.70 29.62
N PHE A 506 -13.25 15.51 29.00
CA PHE A 506 -13.95 14.23 28.90
C PHE A 506 -13.14 13.17 28.15
N VAL A 507 -12.57 13.50 26.99
CA VAL A 507 -11.72 12.56 26.23
C VAL A 507 -10.49 12.19 27.06
N ASN A 508 -9.82 13.15 27.69
CA ASN A 508 -8.70 12.89 28.60
C ASN A 508 -9.08 12.09 29.86
N GLN A 509 -10.33 12.17 30.32
CA GLN A 509 -10.84 11.38 31.46
C GLN A 509 -11.06 9.91 31.07
N HIS A 510 -11.64 9.66 29.88
CA HIS A 510 -12.14 8.33 29.51
C HIS A 510 -11.28 7.52 28.54
N PHE A 511 -10.32 8.14 27.86
CA PHE A 511 -9.50 7.49 26.83
C PHE A 511 -8.00 7.59 27.14
N ASP A 512 -7.26 6.55 26.79
CA ASP A 512 -5.79 6.49 26.81
C ASP A 512 -5.21 6.94 25.45
N PRO A 513 -3.94 7.34 25.37
CA PRO A 513 -3.33 7.80 24.11
C PRO A 513 -3.37 6.74 23.00
N PRO A 514 -3.43 7.14 21.72
CA PRO A 514 -3.49 6.20 20.60
C PRO A 514 -2.35 5.19 20.59
N GLY A 515 -2.64 3.94 20.26
CA GLY A 515 -1.64 2.86 20.21
C GLY A 515 -1.24 2.27 21.56
N ALA A 516 -1.79 2.72 22.70
CA ALA A 516 -1.54 2.12 24.02
C ALA A 516 -1.98 0.63 24.11
N GLU A 517 -2.75 0.15 23.13
CA GLU A 517 -3.15 -1.24 22.95
C GLU A 517 -2.05 -2.18 22.41
N LEU A 518 -0.93 -1.64 21.91
CA LEU A 518 0.13 -2.37 21.21
C LEU A 518 1.50 -1.99 21.73
N VAL A 519 2.29 -2.97 22.17
CA VAL A 519 3.67 -2.78 22.62
C VAL A 519 4.67 -3.12 21.50
N PRO A 520 5.78 -2.37 21.36
CA PRO A 520 6.92 -2.80 20.56
C PRO A 520 7.47 -4.15 21.03
N THR A 521 7.86 -5.01 20.10
CA THR A 521 8.61 -6.24 20.40
C THR A 521 9.83 -6.36 19.49
N THR A 522 10.86 -7.04 19.97
CA THR A 522 11.85 -7.63 19.06
C THR A 522 11.21 -8.87 18.41
N PRO A 523 11.39 -9.12 17.10
CA PRO A 523 10.92 -10.35 16.47
C PRO A 523 11.61 -11.59 17.11
N PRO A 524 10.91 -12.70 17.40
CA PRO A 524 11.47 -13.84 18.15
C PRO A 524 12.63 -14.56 17.46
N ASP A 525 12.74 -14.43 16.14
CA ASP A 525 13.80 -14.97 15.31
C ASP A 525 14.88 -13.94 14.92
N PHE A 526 14.83 -12.73 15.49
CA PHE A 526 15.86 -11.71 15.30
C PHE A 526 17.12 -12.04 16.13
N GLN A 527 18.30 -11.90 15.52
CA GLN A 527 19.60 -12.04 16.19
C GLN A 527 20.37 -10.72 16.04
N ASP A 528 20.72 -10.06 17.15
CA ASP A 528 21.41 -8.76 17.10
C ASP A 528 22.89 -8.86 16.68
N ASP A 529 23.53 -10.01 16.92
CA ASP A 529 24.96 -10.25 16.64
C ASP A 529 25.23 -10.99 15.30
N GLU A 530 24.18 -11.37 14.54
CA GLU A 530 24.32 -12.11 13.27
C GLU A 530 23.84 -11.31 12.07
N ILE A 531 24.58 -11.37 10.95
CA ILE A 531 24.13 -10.84 9.65
C ILE A 531 23.30 -11.92 8.96
N PRO A 532 22.01 -11.68 8.62
CA PRO A 532 21.17 -12.68 7.95
C PRO A 532 21.79 -13.17 6.63
N LEU A 533 21.74 -14.48 6.37
CA LEU A 533 22.49 -15.12 5.29
C LEU A 533 22.34 -14.46 3.90
N GLN A 534 21.14 -14.00 3.55
CA GLN A 534 20.91 -13.33 2.26
C GLN A 534 21.51 -11.91 2.21
N ILE A 535 21.54 -11.20 3.35
CA ILE A 535 22.18 -9.89 3.49
C ILE A 535 23.71 -10.07 3.49
N ALA A 536 24.23 -11.08 4.18
CA ALA A 536 25.65 -11.43 4.19
C ALA A 536 26.21 -11.73 2.78
N GLN A 537 25.35 -12.22 1.88
CA GLN A 537 25.71 -12.49 0.47
C GLN A 537 25.80 -11.23 -0.40
N ILE A 538 25.24 -10.08 0.02
CA ILE A 538 25.29 -8.83 -0.75
C ILE A 538 26.76 -8.41 -0.95
N ALA A 539 27.24 -8.45 -2.19
CA ALA A 539 28.64 -8.20 -2.51
C ALA A 539 29.10 -6.76 -2.18
N ASN A 540 28.34 -5.75 -2.64
CA ASN A 540 28.65 -4.34 -2.42
C ASN A 540 28.51 -3.98 -0.92
N ALA A 541 29.56 -3.43 -0.32
CA ALA A 541 29.57 -3.10 1.11
C ALA A 541 28.51 -2.07 1.50
N THR A 542 28.46 -0.92 0.83
CA THR A 542 27.47 0.14 1.11
C THR A 542 26.03 -0.36 1.06
N LEU A 543 25.70 -1.21 0.08
CA LEU A 543 24.37 -1.82 -0.03
C LEU A 543 24.09 -2.85 1.08
N ARG A 544 25.10 -3.64 1.49
CA ARG A 544 24.98 -4.62 2.58
C ARG A 544 24.81 -3.93 3.93
N ASP A 545 25.56 -2.85 4.15
CA ASP A 545 25.52 -2.08 5.39
C ASP A 545 24.17 -1.33 5.50
N TRP A 546 23.67 -0.76 4.40
CA TRP A 546 22.30 -0.21 4.33
C TRP A 546 21.24 -1.29 4.59
N ALA A 547 21.35 -2.47 3.97
CA ALA A 547 20.45 -3.59 4.23
C ALA A 547 20.47 -4.03 5.71
N MET A 548 21.61 -3.92 6.41
CA MET A 548 21.67 -4.17 7.86
C MET A 548 21.00 -3.07 8.70
N GLU A 549 20.99 -1.81 8.27
CA GLU A 549 20.15 -0.79 8.94
C GLU A 549 18.66 -1.05 8.69
N LEU A 550 18.26 -1.39 7.46
CA LEU A 550 16.88 -1.77 7.14
C LEU A 550 16.41 -3.02 7.91
N HIS A 551 17.31 -3.97 8.15
CA HIS A 551 17.05 -5.14 8.98
C HIS A 551 16.69 -4.74 10.43
N LYS A 552 17.45 -3.83 11.05
CA LYS A 552 17.18 -3.36 12.43
C LYS A 552 15.82 -2.68 12.57
N LEU A 553 15.30 -2.05 11.50
CA LEU A 553 13.98 -1.40 11.52
C LEU A 553 12.83 -2.38 11.79
N TRP A 554 13.00 -3.70 11.60
CA TRP A 554 11.98 -4.67 12.03
C TRP A 554 11.75 -4.66 13.56
N LYS A 555 12.76 -4.33 14.38
CA LYS A 555 12.59 -4.12 15.83
C LYS A 555 11.80 -2.84 16.15
N VAL A 556 11.77 -1.88 15.23
CA VAL A 556 11.01 -0.62 15.34
C VAL A 556 9.57 -0.79 14.86
N LEU A 557 9.32 -1.67 13.89
CA LEU A 557 7.99 -1.91 13.29
C LEU A 557 7.21 -3.10 13.89
N ALA A 558 7.86 -4.05 14.56
CA ALA A 558 7.20 -5.21 15.14
C ALA A 558 6.41 -4.86 16.43
N ARG A 559 5.18 -5.39 16.54
CA ARG A 559 4.23 -5.15 17.64
C ARG A 559 3.58 -6.45 18.10
N VAL A 560 3.13 -6.46 19.35
CA VAL A 560 2.14 -7.42 19.88
C VAL A 560 1.11 -6.70 20.75
N PRO A 561 -0.09 -7.28 20.97
CA PRO A 561 -1.06 -6.76 21.93
C PRO A 561 -0.43 -6.49 23.31
N ALA A 562 -0.75 -5.34 23.90
CA ALA A 562 -0.27 -4.94 25.24
C ALA A 562 -0.81 -5.83 26.38
N SER A 563 -1.77 -6.70 26.08
CA SER A 563 -2.41 -7.61 27.03
C SER A 563 -2.56 -8.99 26.39
N THR A 564 -2.10 -10.02 27.09
CA THR A 564 -2.13 -11.43 26.65
C THR A 564 -3.41 -12.16 27.08
N SER A 565 -4.38 -11.46 27.68
CA SER A 565 -5.65 -12.06 28.12
C SER A 565 -6.77 -11.85 27.10
N ALA A 566 -7.18 -12.91 26.41
CA ALA A 566 -8.33 -12.91 25.51
C ALA A 566 -9.67 -12.54 26.19
N ASP A 567 -9.72 -12.59 27.53
CA ASP A 567 -10.88 -12.24 28.35
C ASP A 567 -11.02 -10.74 28.64
N GLN A 568 -10.04 -9.91 28.27
CA GLN A 568 -10.26 -8.46 28.27
C GLN A 568 -11.20 -8.11 27.11
N ILE A 569 -12.45 -7.82 27.46
CA ILE A 569 -13.44 -7.14 26.61
C ILE A 569 -12.72 -5.97 25.93
N SER A 570 -12.50 -6.06 24.60
CA SER A 570 -11.75 -5.02 23.90
C SER A 570 -12.41 -3.67 24.17
N ARG A 571 -11.60 -2.72 24.65
CA ARG A 571 -11.99 -1.34 24.92
C ARG A 571 -11.65 -0.40 23.77
N SER A 572 -11.09 -0.94 22.67
CA SER A 572 -10.53 -0.16 21.57
C SER A 572 -11.12 -0.53 20.21
N SER A 573 -10.85 0.32 19.24
CA SER A 573 -11.01 0.01 17.82
C SER A 573 -10.02 -1.07 17.33
N PHE A 574 -8.90 -1.34 18.02
CA PHE A 574 -7.96 -2.36 17.58
C PHE A 574 -8.60 -3.77 17.55
N LEU A 575 -8.40 -4.44 16.42
CA LEU A 575 -9.03 -5.70 16.08
C LEU A 575 -8.09 -6.87 16.40
N HIS A 576 -8.06 -7.30 17.66
CA HIS A 576 -7.34 -8.52 18.04
C HIS A 576 -7.96 -9.73 17.32
N SER A 577 -7.19 -10.34 16.41
CA SER A 577 -7.58 -11.56 15.68
C SER A 577 -7.79 -12.73 16.64
N LEU A 578 -8.56 -13.76 16.26
CA LEU A 578 -8.81 -14.90 17.14
C LEU A 578 -7.97 -16.13 16.74
N PRO A 579 -7.36 -16.85 17.69
CA PRO A 579 -6.59 -18.06 17.37
C PRO A 579 -7.47 -19.12 16.72
N ILE A 580 -7.04 -19.66 15.58
CA ILE A 580 -7.73 -20.74 14.87
C ILE A 580 -7.57 -22.03 15.69
N ALA A 581 -8.58 -22.28 16.54
CA ALA A 581 -8.57 -23.38 17.49
C ALA A 581 -8.43 -24.75 16.78
N ALA A 582 -7.48 -25.56 17.27
CA ALA A 582 -7.38 -26.96 16.89
C ALA A 582 -8.66 -27.72 17.26
N ALA A 583 -8.99 -28.77 16.52
CA ALA A 583 -10.08 -29.66 16.88
C ALA A 583 -9.84 -30.28 18.28
N PRO A 584 -10.86 -30.45 19.14
CA PRO A 584 -10.65 -31.01 20.47
C PRO A 584 -9.99 -32.41 20.41
N ASN A 585 -8.81 -32.53 21.01
CA ASN A 585 -7.91 -33.70 20.96
C ASN A 585 -7.25 -33.99 19.59
N GLY A 586 -7.14 -33.00 18.70
CA GLY A 586 -6.24 -33.04 17.56
C GLY A 586 -4.78 -32.75 17.94
N PRO A 587 -3.82 -32.89 17.01
CA PRO A 587 -2.47 -32.34 17.17
C PRO A 587 -2.52 -30.80 17.28
N HIS A 588 -1.39 -30.19 17.66
CA HIS A 588 -1.23 -28.74 17.58
C HIS A 588 -1.57 -28.25 16.16
N SER A 589 -2.32 -27.15 16.04
CA SER A 589 -2.64 -26.58 14.73
C SER A 589 -1.35 -26.12 14.04
N PRO A 590 -1.16 -26.35 12.73
CA PRO A 590 -0.03 -25.76 12.00
C PRO A 590 -0.11 -24.23 11.92
N LEU A 591 -1.30 -23.67 12.21
CA LEU A 591 -1.60 -22.25 12.41
C LEU A 591 -1.54 -21.83 13.89
N SER A 592 -0.92 -22.62 14.77
CA SER A 592 -0.77 -22.25 16.19
C SER A 592 0.15 -21.05 16.33
N ARG A 593 -0.31 -20.05 17.09
CA ARG A 593 0.48 -18.90 17.54
C ARG A 593 1.73 -19.37 18.29
N GLN A 594 2.89 -18.81 17.96
CA GLN A 594 4.19 -19.32 18.43
C GLN A 594 4.89 -18.44 19.46
N PHE A 595 4.50 -17.17 19.60
CA PHE A 595 5.20 -16.20 20.44
C PHE A 595 4.32 -15.80 21.64
N HIS A 596 4.56 -16.40 22.81
CA HIS A 596 3.78 -16.17 24.05
C HIS A 596 2.24 -16.37 23.95
N GLY A 597 1.76 -17.08 22.94
CA GLY A 597 0.32 -17.21 22.64
C GLY A 597 -0.21 -16.18 21.66
N GLU A 598 0.67 -15.36 21.07
CA GLU A 598 0.39 -14.31 20.08
C GLU A 598 1.08 -14.57 18.73
N ASN A 599 0.59 -13.87 17.70
CA ASN A 599 1.29 -13.65 16.44
C ASN A 599 1.96 -12.28 16.48
N VAL A 600 3.22 -12.18 16.04
CA VAL A 600 3.88 -10.88 15.87
C VAL A 600 3.26 -10.14 14.69
N LEU A 601 2.83 -8.91 14.94
CA LEU A 601 2.38 -7.95 13.93
C LEU A 601 3.58 -7.12 13.48
N VAL A 602 3.56 -6.65 12.23
CA VAL A 602 4.52 -5.66 11.74
C VAL A 602 3.73 -4.56 11.07
N VAL A 603 3.88 -3.33 11.55
CA VAL A 603 3.10 -2.17 11.09
C VAL A 603 3.83 -1.43 9.96
N PRO A 604 3.13 -0.67 9.10
CA PRO A 604 3.80 0.11 8.06
C PRO A 604 4.70 1.21 8.63
N GLY A 605 4.21 2.01 9.59
CA GLY A 605 4.99 3.08 10.24
C GLY A 605 4.18 4.35 10.54
N GLY A 606 4.74 5.23 11.37
CA GLY A 606 4.14 6.53 11.68
C GLY A 606 2.71 6.44 12.27
N ARG A 607 1.72 7.01 11.59
CA ARG A 607 0.29 6.96 11.96
C ARG A 607 -0.37 5.58 11.76
N PHE A 608 0.28 4.70 11.01
CA PHE A 608 -0.17 3.33 10.76
C PHE A 608 0.38 2.41 11.85
N ARG A 609 -0.50 2.02 12.76
CA ARG A 609 -0.20 1.39 14.05
C ARG A 609 -0.66 -0.06 14.13
N GLU A 610 -1.31 -0.53 13.08
CA GLU A 610 -1.96 -1.82 12.93
C GLU A 610 -1.36 -2.54 11.71
N SER A 611 -1.67 -3.84 11.57
CA SER A 611 -1.46 -4.57 10.32
C SER A 611 -2.32 -3.94 9.22
N TYR A 612 -1.75 -3.73 8.03
CA TYR A 612 -2.48 -3.43 6.79
C TYR A 612 -2.29 -4.59 5.82
N TYR A 613 -3.33 -4.91 5.05
CA TYR A 613 -3.39 -6.18 4.33
C TYR A 613 -2.37 -6.25 3.18
N TRP A 614 -2.44 -5.38 2.18
CA TRP A 614 -1.55 -5.51 1.02
C TRP A 614 -0.08 -5.16 1.36
N ASP A 615 0.16 -4.17 2.23
CA ASP A 615 1.46 -3.85 2.84
C ASP A 615 2.17 -5.10 3.39
N SER A 616 1.40 -5.99 4.04
CA SER A 616 1.93 -7.20 4.66
C SER A 616 2.61 -8.14 3.65
N TYR A 617 2.32 -8.05 2.34
CA TYR A 617 3.01 -8.84 1.33
C TYR A 617 4.49 -8.43 1.20
N TRP A 618 4.77 -7.14 1.01
CA TRP A 618 6.13 -6.64 0.89
C TRP A 618 6.87 -6.68 2.22
N ILE A 619 6.18 -6.48 3.34
CA ILE A 619 6.71 -6.74 4.68
C ILE A 619 7.13 -8.22 4.82
N VAL A 620 6.28 -9.19 4.43
CA VAL A 620 6.64 -10.62 4.44
C VAL A 620 7.83 -10.91 3.54
N GLN A 621 7.93 -10.34 2.33
CA GLN A 621 9.13 -10.47 1.50
C GLN A 621 10.39 -9.95 2.22
N GLY A 622 10.31 -8.76 2.84
CA GLY A 622 11.40 -8.14 3.61
C GLY A 622 11.85 -8.93 4.85
N LEU A 623 10.89 -9.48 5.59
CA LEU A 623 11.14 -10.39 6.72
C LEU A 623 11.85 -11.66 6.25
N LEU A 624 11.44 -12.24 5.12
CA LEU A 624 12.08 -13.43 4.55
C LEU A 624 13.48 -13.15 4.00
N ALA A 625 13.71 -11.99 3.38
CA ALA A 625 15.05 -11.51 3.01
C ALA A 625 15.95 -11.30 4.25
N SER A 626 15.33 -10.88 5.36
CA SER A 626 15.95 -10.72 6.68
C SER A 626 16.13 -12.02 7.47
N GLY A 627 15.73 -13.18 6.92
CA GLY A 627 15.77 -14.47 7.62
C GLY A 627 14.69 -14.68 8.69
N LEU A 628 13.83 -13.69 8.94
CA LEU A 628 12.78 -13.65 9.97
C LEU A 628 11.54 -14.46 9.57
N ARG A 629 11.74 -15.76 9.35
CA ARG A 629 10.73 -16.71 8.82
C ARG A 629 9.61 -17.04 9.80
N GLN A 630 9.90 -17.14 11.09
CA GLN A 630 8.90 -17.36 12.14
C GLN A 630 8.00 -16.12 12.25
N THR A 631 8.60 -14.93 12.22
CA THR A 631 7.85 -13.66 12.23
C THR A 631 7.00 -13.51 10.96
N ALA A 632 7.55 -13.81 9.78
CA ALA A 632 6.78 -13.84 8.53
C ALA A 632 5.59 -14.82 8.61
N ARG A 633 5.78 -16.05 9.11
CA ARG A 633 4.69 -17.02 9.34
C ARG A 633 3.64 -16.47 10.32
N GLY A 634 4.06 -15.76 11.36
CA GLY A 634 3.18 -15.08 12.31
C GLY A 634 2.26 -14.05 11.65
N VAL A 635 2.82 -13.15 10.84
CA VAL A 635 2.06 -12.12 10.10
C VAL A 635 1.01 -12.76 9.20
N VAL A 636 1.37 -13.75 8.37
CA VAL A 636 0.42 -14.44 7.47
C VAL A 636 -0.66 -15.19 8.26
N THR A 637 -0.30 -15.78 9.40
CA THR A 637 -1.24 -16.50 10.26
C THR A 637 -2.25 -15.56 10.91
N HIS A 638 -1.84 -14.36 11.34
CA HIS A 638 -2.74 -13.32 11.84
C HIS A 638 -3.77 -12.87 10.78
N LEU A 639 -3.38 -12.75 9.50
CA LEU A 639 -4.32 -12.43 8.43
C LEU A 639 -5.28 -13.61 8.12
N LEU A 640 -4.80 -14.85 8.17
CA LEU A 640 -5.67 -16.05 8.10
C LEU A 640 -6.67 -16.11 9.27
N GLU A 641 -6.30 -15.67 10.47
CA GLU A 641 -7.20 -15.55 11.62
C GLU A 641 -8.34 -14.53 11.35
N PHE A 642 -8.09 -13.44 10.62
CA PHE A 642 -9.17 -12.54 10.17
C PHE A 642 -10.11 -13.22 9.16
N VAL A 643 -9.59 -13.93 8.15
CA VAL A 643 -10.44 -14.67 7.19
C VAL A 643 -11.24 -15.78 7.88
N ALA A 644 -10.66 -16.41 8.91
CA ALA A 644 -11.34 -17.41 9.73
C ALA A 644 -12.54 -16.86 10.49
N GLU A 645 -12.57 -15.56 10.79
CA GLU A 645 -13.63 -14.91 11.55
C GLU A 645 -14.60 -14.07 10.69
N PHE A 646 -14.08 -13.14 9.89
CA PHE A 646 -14.86 -12.16 9.10
C PHE A 646 -15.14 -12.63 7.67
N GLY A 647 -14.40 -13.62 7.17
CA GLY A 647 -14.54 -14.17 5.82
C GLY A 647 -13.63 -13.53 4.76
N PHE A 648 -12.98 -12.42 5.09
CA PHE A 648 -12.02 -11.67 4.29
C PHE A 648 -10.96 -11.07 5.23
N VAL A 649 -9.87 -10.54 4.68
CA VAL A 649 -8.94 -9.71 5.45
C VAL A 649 -9.41 -8.24 5.37
N PRO A 650 -9.73 -7.57 6.50
CA PRO A 650 -10.04 -6.14 6.50
C PRO A 650 -8.87 -5.29 6.02
N ASN A 651 -9.14 -4.06 5.55
CA ASN A 651 -8.13 -3.08 5.12
C ASN A 651 -6.91 -3.00 6.07
N GLY A 652 -7.19 -2.96 7.37
CA GLY A 652 -6.22 -3.20 8.43
C GLY A 652 -6.86 -3.66 9.74
N GLY A 653 -6.05 -3.86 10.77
CA GLY A 653 -6.45 -4.41 12.09
C GLY A 653 -7.30 -3.48 12.98
N ARG A 654 -8.37 -2.85 12.46
CA ARG A 654 -9.29 -1.95 13.18
C ARG A 654 -10.76 -2.25 12.90
N ILE A 655 -11.63 -2.01 13.89
CA ILE A 655 -13.09 -2.19 13.79
C ILE A 655 -13.71 -1.30 12.70
N TYR A 656 -13.20 -0.08 12.50
CA TYR A 656 -13.68 0.83 11.44
C TYR A 656 -13.30 0.36 10.02
N TYR A 657 -12.34 -0.58 9.89
CA TYR A 657 -12.00 -1.23 8.63
C TYR A 657 -12.83 -2.49 8.31
N LEU A 658 -13.75 -2.93 9.18
CA LEU A 658 -14.66 -4.05 8.90
C LEU A 658 -15.69 -3.77 7.77
N THR A 659 -15.67 -2.57 7.18
CA THR A 659 -16.49 -2.14 6.04
C THR A 659 -15.88 -2.49 4.67
N ARG A 660 -14.59 -2.84 4.61
CA ARG A 660 -13.83 -3.02 3.35
C ARG A 660 -12.60 -3.91 3.50
N SER A 661 -12.16 -4.52 2.41
CA SER A 661 -10.88 -5.25 2.34
C SER A 661 -9.72 -4.36 1.86
N GLN A 662 -8.72 -4.96 1.22
CA GLN A 662 -7.61 -4.35 0.49
C GLN A 662 -7.18 -5.32 -0.64
N PRO A 663 -6.28 -4.95 -1.57
CA PRO A 663 -5.87 -5.82 -2.69
C PRO A 663 -5.44 -7.24 -2.21
N PRO A 664 -6.02 -8.34 -2.74
CA PRO A 664 -6.02 -9.64 -2.04
C PRO A 664 -4.74 -10.47 -2.18
N MET A 665 -3.74 -10.12 -1.36
CA MET A 665 -2.40 -10.70 -1.41
C MET A 665 -2.18 -11.99 -0.59
N LEU A 666 -3.15 -12.44 0.23
CA LEU A 666 -2.91 -13.50 1.23
C LEU A 666 -2.48 -14.84 0.61
N SER A 667 -3.04 -15.21 -0.55
CA SER A 667 -2.67 -16.45 -1.24
C SER A 667 -1.17 -16.49 -1.62
N ASP A 668 -0.61 -15.34 -1.99
CA ASP A 668 0.78 -15.18 -2.36
C ASP A 668 1.70 -15.16 -1.13
N MET A 669 1.25 -14.57 -0.03
CA MET A 669 1.96 -14.66 1.26
C MET A 669 2.04 -16.12 1.75
N VAL A 670 0.95 -16.88 1.64
CA VAL A 670 0.92 -18.32 1.95
C VAL A 670 1.88 -19.09 1.04
N ARG A 671 1.94 -18.78 -0.27
CA ARG A 671 2.93 -19.36 -1.19
C ARG A 671 4.37 -19.06 -0.74
N LEU A 672 4.67 -17.81 -0.37
CA LEU A 672 6.01 -17.39 0.06
C LEU A 672 6.48 -18.16 1.29
N ILE A 673 5.65 -18.30 2.34
CA ILE A 673 6.08 -18.99 3.57
C ILE A 673 6.08 -20.52 3.46
N THR A 674 5.22 -21.11 2.63
CA THR A 674 5.11 -22.58 2.51
C THR A 674 6.13 -23.21 1.57
N THR A 675 6.88 -22.42 0.78
CA THR A 675 7.91 -22.90 -0.16
C THR A 675 9.34 -22.85 0.38
N LEU A 676 9.52 -22.47 1.66
CA LEU A 676 10.82 -22.32 2.31
C LEU A 676 11.34 -23.67 2.82
N LYS A 677 12.58 -24.04 2.47
CA LYS A 677 13.27 -25.20 3.08
C LYS A 677 13.48 -24.97 4.58
N GLU A 678 12.98 -25.85 5.43
CA GLU A 678 13.51 -25.98 6.78
C GLU A 678 14.88 -26.69 6.75
N GLY A 679 15.86 -26.16 7.51
CA GLY A 679 17.15 -26.81 7.73
C GLY A 679 18.36 -26.11 7.09
N ASN A 680 19.49 -26.13 7.82
CA ASN A 680 20.78 -25.55 7.41
C ASN A 680 21.56 -26.51 6.49
N GLY A 681 20.89 -27.10 5.49
CA GLY A 681 21.40 -28.20 4.67
C GLY A 681 21.58 -27.84 3.18
N ALA A 682 22.80 -27.98 2.68
CA ALA A 682 23.16 -27.68 1.29
C ALA A 682 22.91 -28.85 0.33
N GLU A 683 21.64 -29.21 0.09
CA GLU A 683 21.23 -30.00 -1.07
C GLU A 683 20.11 -29.30 -1.84
N GLU A 684 20.25 -29.21 -3.17
CA GLU A 684 19.28 -28.59 -4.08
C GLU A 684 18.65 -29.65 -4.99
N ASN A 685 17.32 -29.62 -5.14
CA ASN A 685 16.60 -29.58 -6.43
C ASN A 685 15.06 -29.80 -6.31
N THR A 686 14.50 -29.95 -5.10
CA THR A 686 13.04 -29.88 -4.89
C THR A 686 12.67 -28.87 -3.81
N ALA A 687 11.61 -28.09 -4.05
CA ALA A 687 10.97 -27.27 -3.03
C ALA A 687 10.06 -28.17 -2.19
N ALA A 688 10.47 -28.47 -0.96
CA ALA A 688 9.61 -29.13 0.01
C ALA A 688 8.56 -28.13 0.51
N TRP A 689 7.28 -28.44 0.30
CA TRP A 689 6.17 -27.60 0.74
C TRP A 689 5.75 -27.95 2.17
N ASP A 690 5.43 -26.95 3.00
CA ASP A 690 4.71 -27.18 4.26
C ASP A 690 3.26 -27.60 3.97
N LEU A 691 3.08 -28.91 3.74
CA LEU A 691 1.78 -29.51 3.46
C LEU A 691 0.81 -29.44 4.63
N GLU A 692 1.26 -29.20 5.87
CA GLU A 692 0.36 -29.14 7.02
C GLU A 692 -0.27 -27.74 7.14
N TYR A 693 0.55 -26.70 7.08
CA TYR A 693 0.07 -25.31 6.98
C TYR A 693 -0.82 -25.12 5.76
N LEU A 694 -0.44 -25.69 4.61
CA LEU A 694 -1.21 -25.56 3.38
C LEU A 694 -2.61 -26.20 3.48
N ARG A 695 -2.76 -27.36 4.15
CA ARG A 695 -4.07 -27.98 4.42
C ARG A 695 -4.97 -27.11 5.30
N ALA A 696 -4.39 -26.34 6.22
CA ALA A 696 -5.14 -25.46 7.10
C ALA A 696 -5.46 -24.08 6.48
N ALA A 697 -4.55 -23.55 5.65
CA ALA A 697 -4.71 -22.24 5.00
C ALA A 697 -5.66 -22.26 3.79
N VAL A 698 -5.62 -23.31 2.95
CA VAL A 698 -6.42 -23.36 1.70
C VAL A 698 -7.93 -23.16 1.91
N PRO A 699 -8.61 -23.79 2.90
CA PRO A 699 -10.04 -23.55 3.15
C PRO A 699 -10.39 -22.13 3.61
N LEU A 700 -9.39 -21.35 4.05
CA LEU A 700 -9.55 -19.92 4.37
C LEU A 700 -9.36 -19.08 3.12
N LEU A 701 -8.33 -19.37 2.31
CA LEU A 701 -8.13 -18.73 1.00
C LEU A 701 -9.33 -18.92 0.05
N GLU A 702 -9.96 -20.11 0.04
CA GLU A 702 -11.22 -20.33 -0.70
C GLU A 702 -12.37 -19.46 -0.17
N ARG A 703 -12.40 -19.15 1.12
CA ARG A 703 -13.44 -18.32 1.74
C ARG A 703 -13.26 -16.85 1.37
N GLU A 704 -12.03 -16.34 1.43
CA GLU A 704 -11.72 -14.98 0.97
C GLU A 704 -11.99 -14.83 -0.54
N TYR A 705 -11.58 -15.80 -1.36
CA TYR A 705 -11.96 -15.82 -2.78
C TYR A 705 -13.49 -15.83 -2.98
N SER A 706 -14.25 -16.44 -2.07
CA SER A 706 -15.73 -16.41 -2.09
C SER A 706 -16.33 -15.05 -1.71
N PHE A 707 -15.62 -14.24 -0.90
CA PHE A 707 -15.98 -12.83 -0.68
C PHE A 707 -15.79 -12.02 -1.97
N TRP A 708 -14.61 -12.08 -2.59
CA TRP A 708 -14.34 -11.38 -3.85
C TRP A 708 -15.25 -11.82 -4.99
N MET A 709 -15.65 -13.09 -5.05
CA MET A 709 -16.57 -13.60 -6.08
C MET A 709 -18.06 -13.41 -5.75
N HIS A 710 -18.41 -12.65 -4.71
CA HIS A 710 -19.80 -12.27 -4.41
C HIS A 710 -20.38 -11.36 -5.51
N ARG A 711 -21.66 -11.57 -5.85
CA ARG A 711 -22.35 -10.90 -6.97
C ARG A 711 -23.56 -10.09 -6.52
N GLY A 712 -23.93 -9.12 -7.35
CA GLY A 712 -25.14 -8.30 -7.18
C GLY A 712 -24.77 -6.82 -6.99
N ALA A 713 -25.74 -6.01 -6.58
CA ALA A 713 -25.50 -4.59 -6.29
C ALA A 713 -24.36 -4.40 -5.28
N HIS A 714 -24.30 -5.30 -4.29
CA HIS A 714 -23.30 -5.31 -3.21
C HIS A 714 -22.12 -6.27 -3.44
N GLY A 715 -21.91 -6.72 -4.67
CA GLY A 715 -20.84 -7.65 -5.02
C GLY A 715 -19.66 -6.98 -5.70
N HIS A 716 -18.45 -7.43 -5.35
CA HIS A 716 -17.20 -7.14 -6.07
C HIS A 716 -17.20 -7.75 -7.47
N ALA A 717 -17.83 -8.92 -7.70
CA ALA A 717 -17.89 -9.57 -9.01
C ALA A 717 -19.08 -9.06 -9.86
N VAL A 718 -18.78 -8.60 -11.07
CA VAL A 718 -19.71 -7.94 -12.00
C VAL A 718 -19.74 -8.68 -13.34
N GLU A 719 -20.93 -8.79 -13.92
CA GLU A 719 -21.15 -9.39 -15.25
C GLU A 719 -21.05 -8.34 -16.35
N ILE A 720 -20.22 -8.61 -17.37
CA ILE A 720 -19.87 -7.67 -18.43
C ILE A 720 -20.17 -8.32 -19.80
N PRO A 721 -21.26 -7.92 -20.48
CA PRO A 721 -21.59 -8.44 -21.80
C PRO A 721 -20.72 -7.78 -22.89
N VAL A 722 -19.91 -8.60 -23.57
CA VAL A 722 -19.06 -8.20 -24.70
C VAL A 722 -19.67 -8.73 -25.99
N SER A 723 -19.92 -7.84 -26.96
CA SER A 723 -20.41 -8.19 -28.29
C SER A 723 -19.25 -8.38 -29.25
N GLY A 724 -18.91 -9.63 -29.57
CA GLY A 724 -17.91 -9.99 -30.58
C GLY A 724 -18.53 -10.36 -31.94
N SER A 725 -17.68 -10.58 -32.95
CA SER A 725 -18.09 -11.03 -34.29
C SER A 725 -18.84 -12.37 -34.29
N ASN A 726 -18.62 -13.18 -33.25
CA ASN A 726 -19.10 -14.56 -33.15
C ASN A 726 -20.34 -14.68 -32.22
N GLY A 727 -20.83 -13.56 -31.68
CA GLY A 727 -21.93 -13.51 -30.71
C GLY A 727 -21.62 -12.62 -29.50
N SER A 728 -22.53 -12.58 -28.53
CA SER A 728 -22.28 -11.94 -27.22
C SER A 728 -21.80 -13.00 -26.22
N GLU A 729 -20.64 -12.78 -25.61
CA GLU A 729 -20.19 -13.53 -24.43
C GLU A 729 -20.34 -12.62 -23.19
N THR A 730 -20.70 -13.18 -22.04
CA THR A 730 -20.76 -12.44 -20.78
C THR A 730 -19.60 -12.87 -19.90
N PHE A 731 -18.66 -11.95 -19.68
CA PHE A 731 -17.51 -12.16 -18.82
C PHE A 731 -17.83 -11.76 -17.38
N VAL A 732 -16.96 -12.18 -16.46
CA VAL A 732 -17.04 -11.85 -15.03
C VAL A 732 -15.69 -11.29 -14.63
N LEU A 733 -15.67 -10.05 -14.16
CA LEU A 733 -14.50 -9.37 -13.62
C LEU A 733 -14.89 -8.64 -12.34
N ASN A 734 -13.89 -8.21 -11.58
CA ASN A 734 -14.08 -7.65 -10.25
C ASN A 734 -13.81 -6.14 -10.20
N ARG A 735 -14.45 -5.48 -9.24
CA ARG A 735 -14.25 -4.07 -8.83
C ARG A 735 -14.03 -4.02 -7.31
N TYR A 736 -13.51 -2.90 -6.83
CA TYR A 736 -13.62 -2.51 -5.42
C TYR A 736 -15.00 -1.91 -5.15
N VAL A 737 -15.59 -2.17 -3.98
CA VAL A 737 -16.92 -1.65 -3.61
C VAL A 737 -17.17 -1.71 -2.10
N ALA A 738 -17.82 -0.68 -1.56
CA ALA A 738 -18.23 -0.60 -0.15
C ALA A 738 -19.71 -0.17 -0.01
N HIS A 739 -20.29 -0.45 1.17
CA HIS A 739 -21.71 -0.27 1.49
C HIS A 739 -21.94 0.17 2.95
N ALA A 740 -21.15 1.11 3.43
CA ALA A 740 -21.30 1.68 4.76
C ALA A 740 -22.35 2.80 4.80
N GLY A 741 -22.41 3.65 3.77
CA GLY A 741 -23.25 4.86 3.72
C GLY A 741 -22.91 5.93 4.78
N GLU A 742 -21.82 5.74 5.53
CA GLU A 742 -21.33 6.58 6.62
C GLU A 742 -19.87 7.00 6.32
N PRO A 743 -19.39 8.20 6.75
CA PRO A 743 -18.01 8.65 6.51
C PRO A 743 -16.94 7.72 7.10
N ARG A 744 -15.73 7.68 6.52
CA ARG A 744 -14.57 6.98 7.10
C ARG A 744 -14.26 7.50 8.50
N PRO A 745 -14.34 6.70 9.58
CA PRO A 745 -14.11 7.20 10.93
C PRO A 745 -12.70 7.76 11.17
N GLU A 746 -11.71 7.24 10.44
CA GLU A 746 -10.31 7.67 10.45
C GLU A 746 -10.01 8.97 9.67
N SER A 747 -10.95 9.42 8.83
CA SER A 747 -10.85 10.64 8.00
C SER A 747 -12.21 11.37 7.97
N TYR A 748 -12.89 11.35 9.12
CA TYR A 748 -14.33 11.64 9.23
C TYR A 748 -14.65 13.10 8.89
N ARG A 749 -13.81 14.02 9.35
CA ARG A 749 -13.95 15.46 9.11
C ARG A 749 -13.72 15.79 7.65
N GLU A 750 -12.75 15.13 7.02
CA GLU A 750 -12.35 15.30 5.62
C GLU A 750 -13.48 14.83 4.69
N ASP A 751 -14.02 13.64 4.93
CA ASP A 751 -15.17 13.08 4.21
C ASP A 751 -16.43 13.95 4.38
N VAL A 752 -16.78 14.31 5.63
CA VAL A 752 -17.97 15.14 5.92
C VAL A 752 -17.85 16.54 5.34
N SER A 753 -16.67 17.15 5.38
CA SER A 753 -16.41 18.48 4.81
C SER A 753 -16.52 18.45 3.29
N THR A 754 -15.91 17.47 2.63
CA THR A 754 -15.98 17.30 1.17
C THR A 754 -17.42 17.08 0.72
N ALA A 755 -18.12 16.10 1.31
CA ALA A 755 -19.51 15.80 1.01
C ALA A 755 -20.45 16.99 1.29
N SER A 756 -20.19 17.75 2.35
CA SER A 756 -21.02 18.91 2.68
C SER A 756 -20.76 20.11 1.78
N THR A 757 -19.54 20.28 1.28
CA THR A 757 -19.19 21.31 0.30
C THR A 757 -19.83 21.00 -1.06
N SER A 758 -19.55 19.82 -1.62
CA SER A 758 -19.96 19.46 -2.99
C SER A 758 -21.47 19.31 -3.17
N PHE A 759 -22.18 18.79 -2.15
CA PHE A 759 -23.63 18.60 -2.21
C PHE A 759 -24.43 19.74 -1.52
N SER A 760 -23.78 20.83 -1.08
CA SER A 760 -24.43 22.00 -0.45
C SER A 760 -25.48 22.68 -1.35
N SER A 761 -25.18 22.79 -2.65
CA SER A 761 -26.02 23.50 -3.63
C SER A 761 -27.28 22.74 -4.05
N GLN A 762 -27.34 21.43 -3.77
CA GLN A 762 -28.39 20.51 -4.20
C GLN A 762 -29.60 20.48 -3.25
N GLY A 763 -30.00 21.62 -2.67
CA GLY A 763 -31.01 21.71 -1.60
C GLY A 763 -32.37 21.10 -1.96
N GLY A 764 -32.59 19.83 -1.61
CA GLY A 764 -33.79 19.06 -1.97
C GLY A 764 -33.79 17.63 -1.42
N GLN A 765 -34.75 16.82 -1.87
CA GLN A 765 -34.79 15.39 -1.55
C GLN A 765 -33.69 14.64 -2.33
N GLY A 766 -32.90 13.80 -1.66
CA GLY A 766 -31.81 13.03 -2.27
C GLY A 766 -30.39 13.38 -1.79
N VAL A 767 -30.19 14.48 -1.05
CA VAL A 767 -28.85 14.92 -0.61
C VAL A 767 -28.19 13.91 0.34
N ASN A 768 -28.93 13.30 1.25
CA ASN A 768 -28.36 12.32 2.18
C ASN A 768 -27.97 11.03 1.45
N GLU A 769 -28.76 10.63 0.47
CA GLU A 769 -28.50 9.50 -0.41
C GLU A 769 -27.29 9.75 -1.33
N GLN A 770 -27.12 10.98 -1.82
CA GLN A 770 -25.92 11.41 -2.55
C GLN A 770 -24.66 11.37 -1.67
N LYS A 771 -24.73 11.90 -0.44
CA LYS A 771 -23.61 11.84 0.53
C LYS A 771 -23.26 10.39 0.89
N ALA A 772 -24.25 9.55 1.15
CA ALA A 772 -24.02 8.13 1.45
C ALA A 772 -23.34 7.39 0.29
N ALA A 773 -23.78 7.62 -0.95
CA ALA A 773 -23.13 7.05 -2.13
C ALA A 773 -21.69 7.56 -2.31
N PHE A 774 -21.43 8.85 -2.08
CA PHE A 774 -20.08 9.41 -2.11
C PHE A 774 -19.16 8.78 -1.05
N TYR A 775 -19.64 8.55 0.18
CA TYR A 775 -18.85 7.84 1.21
C TYR A 775 -18.55 6.40 0.78
N ASP A 776 -19.51 5.68 0.19
CA ASP A 776 -19.28 4.33 -0.34
C ASP A 776 -18.22 4.30 -1.46
N GLU A 777 -18.20 5.30 -2.34
CA GLU A 777 -17.20 5.41 -3.41
C GLU A 777 -15.79 5.80 -2.88
N ILE A 778 -15.72 6.59 -1.80
CA ILE A 778 -14.47 6.86 -1.05
C ILE A 778 -13.97 5.62 -0.31
N ILE A 779 -14.85 4.88 0.37
CA ILE A 779 -14.47 3.67 1.11
C ILE A 779 -14.04 2.57 0.12
N ALA A 780 -14.64 2.51 -1.07
CA ALA A 780 -14.16 1.68 -2.18
C ALA A 780 -12.78 2.14 -2.72
N ALA A 781 -12.49 3.45 -2.77
CA ALA A 781 -11.14 3.93 -3.12
C ALA A 781 -10.11 3.48 -2.08
N ALA A 782 -10.43 3.53 -0.79
CA ALA A 782 -9.57 3.00 0.26
C ALA A 782 -9.47 1.45 0.23
N GLU A 783 -10.50 0.74 -0.24
CA GLU A 783 -10.44 -0.71 -0.51
C GLU A 783 -9.46 -1.04 -1.66
N SER A 784 -9.30 -0.14 -2.64
CA SER A 784 -8.29 -0.32 -3.68
C SER A 784 -6.84 -0.12 -3.19
N GLY A 785 -6.66 0.42 -1.98
CA GLY A 785 -5.36 0.89 -1.48
C GLY A 785 -4.86 2.17 -2.16
N TRP A 786 -5.58 2.72 -3.15
CA TRP A 786 -5.22 3.92 -3.90
C TRP A 786 -6.11 5.12 -3.52
N ASP A 787 -6.24 5.42 -2.22
CA ASP A 787 -6.93 6.59 -1.68
C ASP A 787 -6.01 7.82 -1.62
N PHE A 788 -6.07 8.79 -2.53
CA PHE A 788 -6.91 8.89 -3.74
C PHE A 788 -6.08 9.10 -5.02
N SER A 789 -6.73 8.95 -6.17
CA SER A 789 -6.14 8.98 -7.51
C SER A 789 -7.15 9.46 -8.56
N SER A 790 -6.67 10.21 -9.56
CA SER A 790 -7.37 10.52 -10.82
C SER A 790 -8.03 9.31 -11.47
N ARG A 791 -7.44 8.12 -11.28
CA ARG A 791 -7.94 6.80 -11.69
C ARG A 791 -9.40 6.54 -11.31
N TRP A 792 -9.85 7.07 -10.17
CA TRP A 792 -11.19 6.83 -9.61
C TRP A 792 -12.18 7.96 -9.84
N PHE A 793 -11.74 9.10 -10.39
CA PHE A 793 -12.58 10.30 -10.49
C PHE A 793 -13.42 10.32 -11.77
N GLY A 794 -14.51 11.09 -11.76
CA GLY A 794 -15.45 11.28 -12.87
C GLY A 794 -14.86 12.15 -13.98
N ASP A 795 -14.16 13.21 -13.57
CA ASP A 795 -13.45 14.17 -14.43
C ASP A 795 -11.93 13.92 -14.51
N TYR A 796 -11.43 12.91 -13.79
CA TYR A 796 -10.00 12.58 -13.61
C TYR A 796 -9.18 13.62 -12.84
N ASN A 797 -9.82 14.51 -12.07
CA ASN A 797 -9.16 15.61 -11.37
C ASN A 797 -9.71 15.89 -9.94
N THR A 798 -11.03 15.76 -9.71
CA THR A 798 -11.69 16.16 -8.46
C THR A 798 -12.25 14.99 -7.65
N LEU A 799 -11.97 15.01 -6.33
CA LEU A 799 -12.33 13.93 -5.40
C LEU A 799 -13.84 13.76 -5.23
N ASP A 800 -14.64 14.82 -5.35
CA ASP A 800 -16.10 14.75 -5.22
C ASP A 800 -16.81 14.10 -6.42
N THR A 801 -16.07 13.84 -7.51
CA THR A 801 -16.54 13.02 -8.64
C THR A 801 -16.10 11.55 -8.54
N VAL A 802 -15.56 11.10 -7.40
CA VAL A 802 -15.13 9.70 -7.17
C VAL A 802 -16.23 8.67 -7.43
N ARG A 803 -15.84 7.59 -8.10
CA ARG A 803 -16.75 6.56 -8.67
C ARG A 803 -16.07 5.18 -8.77
N THR A 804 -15.22 4.83 -7.81
CA THR A 804 -14.44 3.58 -7.77
C THR A 804 -15.23 2.32 -8.12
N SER A 805 -16.46 2.17 -7.61
CA SER A 805 -17.35 1.03 -7.85
C SER A 805 -17.93 0.98 -9.28
N ARG A 806 -17.65 2.00 -10.08
CA ARG A 806 -17.96 2.09 -11.51
C ARG A 806 -16.78 1.70 -12.39
N VAL A 807 -15.63 1.37 -11.80
CA VAL A 807 -14.40 0.99 -12.48
C VAL A 807 -14.12 -0.51 -12.27
N ILE A 808 -13.95 -1.26 -13.36
CA ILE A 808 -13.36 -2.60 -13.33
C ILE A 808 -11.85 -2.42 -13.44
N SER A 809 -11.14 -2.66 -12.34
CA SER A 809 -9.71 -2.38 -12.22
C SER A 809 -8.85 -3.50 -12.83
N VAL A 810 -7.84 -3.13 -13.61
CA VAL A 810 -6.87 -4.08 -14.20
C VAL A 810 -6.12 -4.83 -13.11
N GLU A 811 -5.67 -4.11 -12.09
CA GLU A 811 -4.79 -4.62 -11.05
C GLU A 811 -5.49 -5.61 -10.08
N LEU A 812 -6.69 -5.31 -9.58
CA LEU A 812 -7.51 -6.30 -8.85
C LEU A 812 -7.70 -7.61 -9.62
N ASN A 813 -7.97 -7.53 -10.93
CA ASN A 813 -8.18 -8.72 -11.74
C ASN A 813 -6.87 -9.46 -12.05
N ALA A 814 -5.74 -8.76 -12.16
CA ALA A 814 -4.41 -9.38 -12.20
C ALA A 814 -4.06 -10.09 -10.87
N ILE A 815 -4.43 -9.53 -9.71
CA ILE A 815 -4.24 -10.17 -8.39
C ILE A 815 -5.15 -11.39 -8.26
N LEU A 816 -6.43 -11.29 -8.61
CA LEU A 816 -7.36 -12.43 -8.52
C LEU A 816 -6.98 -13.58 -9.46
N HIS A 817 -6.34 -13.30 -10.60
CA HIS A 817 -5.72 -14.34 -11.43
C HIS A 817 -4.61 -15.08 -10.68
N ARG A 818 -3.74 -14.37 -9.93
CA ARG A 818 -2.72 -14.98 -9.07
C ARG A 818 -3.35 -15.78 -7.92
N VAL A 819 -4.45 -15.30 -7.33
CA VAL A 819 -5.23 -16.05 -6.32
C VAL A 819 -5.74 -17.38 -6.89
N GLU A 820 -6.30 -17.36 -8.10
CA GLU A 820 -6.78 -18.57 -8.80
C GLU A 820 -5.61 -19.52 -9.15
N GLN A 821 -4.48 -19.00 -9.64
CA GLN A 821 -3.27 -19.80 -9.90
C GLN A 821 -2.68 -20.42 -8.62
N ASN A 822 -2.62 -19.66 -7.53
CA ASN A 822 -2.15 -20.13 -6.23
C ASN A 822 -3.06 -21.23 -5.69
N LEU A 823 -4.38 -21.01 -5.65
CA LEU A 823 -5.35 -22.02 -5.24
C LEU A 823 -5.29 -23.28 -6.12
N ALA A 824 -5.22 -23.14 -7.44
CA ALA A 824 -5.01 -24.26 -8.36
C ALA A 824 -3.75 -25.08 -8.02
N THR A 825 -2.64 -24.39 -7.75
CA THR A 825 -1.35 -25.00 -7.41
C THR A 825 -1.43 -25.71 -6.06
N PHE A 826 -2.00 -25.07 -5.05
CA PHE A 826 -2.15 -25.63 -3.71
C PHE A 826 -3.05 -26.87 -3.70
N HIS A 827 -4.19 -26.83 -4.40
CA HIS A 827 -5.05 -28.01 -4.53
C HIS A 827 -4.35 -29.15 -5.28
N ALA A 828 -3.54 -28.88 -6.30
CA ALA A 828 -2.74 -29.92 -6.96
C ALA A 828 -1.72 -30.56 -6.02
N ILE A 829 -0.98 -29.76 -5.25
CA ILE A 829 0.01 -30.22 -4.25
C ILE A 829 -0.65 -31.06 -3.14
N LEU A 830 -1.87 -30.70 -2.73
CA LEU A 830 -2.65 -31.44 -1.74
C LEU A 830 -3.41 -32.67 -2.32
N GLY A 831 -3.24 -32.98 -3.60
CA GLY A 831 -3.91 -34.11 -4.27
C GLY A 831 -5.38 -33.89 -4.65
N ASN A 832 -5.90 -32.68 -4.46
CA ASN A 832 -7.29 -32.28 -4.71
C ASN A 832 -7.50 -31.93 -6.20
N ALA A 833 -7.39 -32.93 -7.08
CA ALA A 833 -7.35 -32.76 -8.53
C ALA A 833 -8.50 -31.88 -9.08
N ASP A 834 -9.75 -32.17 -8.72
CA ASP A 834 -10.95 -31.49 -9.22
C ASP A 834 -10.95 -29.98 -8.87
N SER A 835 -10.57 -29.63 -7.64
CA SER A 835 -10.43 -28.23 -7.22
C SER A 835 -9.27 -27.54 -7.95
N SER A 836 -8.18 -28.28 -8.21
CA SER A 836 -7.07 -27.76 -9.04
C SER A 836 -7.55 -27.40 -10.46
N THR A 837 -8.39 -28.26 -11.05
CA THR A 837 -8.96 -28.04 -12.39
C THR A 837 -9.92 -26.86 -12.39
N ARG A 838 -10.85 -26.81 -11.43
CA ARG A 838 -11.80 -25.69 -11.25
C ARG A 838 -11.10 -24.33 -11.18
N PHE A 839 -9.98 -24.24 -10.45
CA PHE A 839 -9.22 -22.99 -10.35
C PHE A 839 -8.35 -22.69 -11.58
N LYS A 840 -7.85 -23.70 -12.31
CA LYS A 840 -7.21 -23.50 -13.63
C LYS A 840 -8.21 -22.98 -14.67
N GLU A 841 -9.44 -23.47 -14.64
CA GLU A 841 -10.54 -23.01 -15.50
C GLU A 841 -10.98 -21.59 -15.14
N ALA A 842 -11.02 -21.25 -13.85
CA ALA A 842 -11.26 -19.88 -13.38
C ALA A 842 -10.16 -18.92 -13.87
N ALA A 843 -8.89 -19.21 -13.60
CA ALA A 843 -7.74 -18.44 -14.07
C ALA A 843 -7.75 -18.24 -15.59
N SER A 844 -7.91 -19.32 -16.35
CA SER A 844 -7.99 -19.28 -17.82
C SER A 844 -9.17 -18.44 -18.31
N THR A 845 -10.32 -18.48 -17.62
CA THR A 845 -11.49 -17.66 -17.94
C THR A 845 -11.25 -16.18 -17.60
N ARG A 846 -10.53 -15.88 -16.52
CA ARG A 846 -10.15 -14.51 -16.16
C ARG A 846 -9.19 -13.88 -17.17
N VAL A 847 -8.19 -14.62 -17.67
CA VAL A 847 -7.31 -14.12 -18.75
C VAL A 847 -8.13 -13.79 -20.00
N ARG A 848 -9.04 -14.68 -20.45
CA ARG A 848 -9.95 -14.38 -21.57
C ARG A 848 -10.82 -13.15 -21.30
N ALA A 849 -11.32 -12.99 -20.08
CA ALA A 849 -12.12 -11.83 -19.69
C ALA A 849 -11.32 -10.52 -19.71
N MET A 850 -10.08 -10.53 -19.20
CA MET A 850 -9.18 -9.37 -19.22
C MET A 850 -8.78 -9.00 -20.66
N ASP A 851 -8.50 -9.98 -21.52
CA ASP A 851 -8.22 -9.73 -22.94
C ASP A 851 -9.45 -9.31 -23.75
N ALA A 852 -10.68 -9.67 -23.33
CA ALA A 852 -11.90 -9.26 -24.02
C ALA A 852 -12.50 -7.93 -23.52
N VAL A 853 -12.18 -7.49 -22.31
CA VAL A 853 -12.77 -6.30 -21.66
C VAL A 853 -11.75 -5.19 -21.40
N LEU A 854 -10.51 -5.53 -21.02
CA LEU A 854 -9.51 -4.58 -20.52
C LEU A 854 -8.38 -4.32 -21.54
N TRP A 855 -8.08 -5.24 -22.45
CA TRP A 855 -7.03 -5.03 -23.46
C TRP A 855 -7.40 -3.91 -24.45
N ASN A 856 -6.50 -2.93 -24.60
CA ASN A 856 -6.63 -1.87 -25.59
C ASN A 856 -5.58 -2.06 -26.70
N GLU A 857 -6.04 -2.50 -27.88
CA GLU A 857 -5.17 -2.81 -29.01
C GLU A 857 -4.48 -1.56 -29.60
N ALA A 858 -5.03 -0.36 -29.43
CA ALA A 858 -4.41 0.88 -29.89
C ALA A 858 -3.23 1.29 -28.98
N GLU A 859 -3.44 1.28 -27.66
CA GLU A 859 -2.40 1.64 -26.68
C GLU A 859 -1.36 0.52 -26.47
N GLY A 860 -1.73 -0.74 -26.72
CA GLY A 860 -0.86 -1.90 -26.54
C GLY A 860 -0.68 -2.34 -25.09
N CYS A 861 -1.60 -1.97 -24.21
CA CYS A 861 -1.66 -2.31 -22.80
C CYS A 861 -3.10 -2.66 -22.37
N TRP A 862 -3.30 -3.06 -21.11
CA TRP A 862 -4.65 -3.15 -20.53
C TRP A 862 -5.03 -1.80 -19.92
N LYS A 863 -6.33 -1.50 -19.87
CA LYS A 863 -6.89 -0.26 -19.32
C LYS A 863 -8.05 -0.60 -18.40
N ASP A 864 -8.20 0.15 -17.31
CA ASP A 864 -9.37 0.03 -16.44
C ASP A 864 -10.66 0.29 -17.25
N TYR A 865 -11.74 -0.46 -17.01
CA TYR A 865 -12.97 -0.38 -17.79
C TYR A 865 -14.11 0.31 -17.03
N LEU A 866 -14.61 1.40 -17.59
CA LEU A 866 -15.66 2.25 -17.02
C LEU A 866 -17.04 1.69 -17.34
N LEU A 867 -17.73 1.18 -16.31
CA LEU A 867 -19.02 0.47 -16.43
C LEU A 867 -20.16 1.36 -16.94
N ASP A 868 -20.11 2.68 -16.70
CA ASP A 868 -21.16 3.62 -17.14
C ASP A 868 -21.09 3.89 -18.64
N SER A 869 -19.90 4.23 -19.15
CA SER A 869 -19.68 4.56 -20.56
C SER A 869 -19.38 3.35 -21.43
N ARG A 870 -19.08 2.19 -20.84
CA ARG A 870 -18.63 0.96 -21.51
C ARG A 870 -17.39 1.18 -22.38
N LYS A 871 -16.38 1.82 -21.79
CA LYS A 871 -15.13 2.23 -22.45
C LYS A 871 -13.94 2.04 -21.50
N HIS A 872 -12.74 1.90 -22.07
CA HIS A 872 -11.49 2.06 -21.33
C HIS A 872 -11.35 3.46 -20.74
N SER A 873 -10.74 3.55 -19.56
CA SER A 873 -10.34 4.80 -18.90
C SER A 873 -9.20 5.48 -19.69
N PRO A 874 -9.22 6.82 -19.84
CA PRO A 874 -8.12 7.55 -20.47
C PRO A 874 -6.90 7.76 -19.55
N VAL A 875 -7.05 7.57 -18.22
CA VAL A 875 -5.97 7.76 -17.25
C VAL A 875 -4.87 6.73 -17.52
N VAL A 876 -3.68 7.17 -17.90
CA VAL A 876 -2.50 6.30 -18.01
C VAL A 876 -1.98 6.02 -16.61
N SER A 877 -1.89 4.74 -16.24
CA SER A 877 -1.66 4.27 -14.88
C SER A 877 -0.69 3.10 -14.87
N VAL A 878 0.16 2.99 -13.85
CA VAL A 878 1.05 1.83 -13.70
C VAL A 878 0.27 0.51 -13.52
N ALA A 879 -1.00 0.58 -13.10
CA ALA A 879 -1.93 -0.56 -13.08
C ALA A 879 -2.23 -1.13 -14.48
N ASP A 880 -2.06 -0.37 -15.56
CA ASP A 880 -2.26 -0.82 -16.96
C ASP A 880 -1.35 -2.01 -17.35
N TYR A 881 -0.26 -2.21 -16.59
CA TYR A 881 0.80 -3.19 -16.85
C TYR A 881 0.90 -4.28 -15.78
N SER A 882 0.09 -4.20 -14.72
CA SER A 882 0.03 -5.25 -13.68
C SER A 882 -0.30 -6.66 -14.19
N PRO A 883 -0.98 -6.90 -15.34
CA PRO A 883 -1.19 -8.25 -15.86
C PRO A 883 0.11 -9.00 -16.19
N LEU A 884 1.21 -8.28 -16.49
CA LEU A 884 2.54 -8.89 -16.65
C LEU A 884 2.98 -9.62 -15.37
N TRP A 885 2.79 -8.98 -14.22
CA TRP A 885 3.05 -9.56 -12.90
C TRP A 885 1.94 -10.51 -12.45
N GLY A 886 0.70 -10.26 -12.87
CA GLY A 886 -0.41 -11.20 -12.73
C GLY A 886 -0.21 -12.53 -13.45
N GLY A 887 0.73 -12.61 -14.40
CA GLY A 887 0.81 -13.72 -15.36
C GLY A 887 -0.44 -13.85 -16.23
N ALA A 888 -1.24 -12.78 -16.31
CA ALA A 888 -2.60 -12.77 -16.86
C ALA A 888 -2.64 -12.40 -18.35
N PHE A 889 -1.72 -12.96 -19.13
CA PHE A 889 -1.50 -12.67 -20.55
C PHE A 889 -0.90 -13.89 -21.26
N ASP A 890 -1.03 -13.94 -22.59
CA ASP A 890 -0.30 -14.93 -23.39
C ASP A 890 1.16 -14.52 -23.58
N ALA A 891 2.07 -15.16 -22.84
CA ALA A 891 3.51 -14.96 -22.94
C ALA A 891 4.16 -15.71 -24.14
N SER A 892 3.39 -16.48 -24.92
CA SER A 892 3.92 -17.23 -26.07
C SER A 892 4.08 -16.41 -27.34
N ASP A 893 3.44 -15.23 -27.43
CA ASP A 893 3.72 -14.23 -28.47
C ASP A 893 4.69 -13.14 -27.95
N PRO A 894 6.01 -13.25 -28.21
CA PRO A 894 6.97 -12.22 -27.82
C PRO A 894 6.72 -10.88 -28.52
N THR A 895 5.98 -10.84 -29.64
CA THR A 895 5.63 -9.62 -30.36
C THR A 895 4.65 -8.78 -29.55
N ARG A 896 3.58 -9.41 -29.02
CA ARG A 896 2.64 -8.75 -28.09
C ARG A 896 3.34 -8.33 -26.81
N VAL A 897 4.26 -9.14 -26.27
CA VAL A 897 5.01 -8.78 -25.06
C VAL A 897 5.93 -7.57 -25.29
N ASP A 898 6.72 -7.54 -26.37
CA ASP A 898 7.58 -6.39 -26.69
C ASP A 898 6.77 -5.13 -27.06
N LYS A 899 5.54 -5.28 -27.58
CA LYS A 899 4.56 -4.19 -27.74
C LYS A 899 4.13 -3.62 -26.39
N ILE A 900 3.82 -4.46 -25.40
CA ILE A 900 3.45 -4.01 -24.03
C ILE A 900 4.63 -3.27 -23.39
N VAL A 901 5.85 -3.81 -23.49
CA VAL A 901 7.07 -3.15 -22.98
C VAL A 901 7.31 -1.81 -23.70
N ALA A 902 7.04 -1.74 -25.01
CA ALA A 902 7.12 -0.47 -25.77
C ALA A 902 6.03 0.55 -25.41
N SER A 903 4.86 0.09 -24.96
CA SER A 903 3.81 0.95 -24.41
C SER A 903 4.24 1.53 -23.06
N LEU A 904 4.71 0.69 -22.14
CA LEU A 904 5.22 1.13 -20.83
C LEU A 904 6.35 2.17 -20.94
N GLU A 905 7.32 1.97 -21.82
CA GLU A 905 8.41 2.94 -22.02
C GLU A 905 7.95 4.27 -22.63
N LYS A 906 6.84 4.29 -23.38
CA LYS A 906 6.29 5.50 -24.00
C LYS A 906 5.18 6.17 -23.18
N SER A 907 4.69 5.49 -22.14
CA SER A 907 3.55 5.91 -21.33
C SER A 907 3.75 7.22 -20.55
N GLY A 908 4.99 7.68 -20.36
CA GLY A 908 5.32 8.75 -19.42
C GLY A 908 5.35 8.32 -17.94
N LEU A 909 5.10 7.05 -17.63
CA LEU A 909 5.17 6.53 -16.26
C LEU A 909 6.60 6.27 -15.79
N VAL A 910 7.52 5.90 -16.70
CA VAL A 910 8.94 5.63 -16.36
C VAL A 910 9.70 6.96 -16.29
N GLN A 911 10.26 7.26 -15.12
CA GLN A 911 10.95 8.51 -14.77
C GLN A 911 12.32 8.24 -14.14
N GLU A 912 13.09 9.30 -13.79
CA GLU A 912 14.46 9.16 -13.28
C GLU A 912 14.55 8.41 -11.93
N GLY A 913 13.64 8.71 -11.00
CA GLY A 913 13.59 8.15 -9.65
C GLY A 913 12.74 6.87 -9.53
N GLY A 914 12.03 6.44 -10.58
CA GLY A 914 11.18 5.25 -10.55
C GLY A 914 10.02 5.31 -11.56
N VAL A 915 8.99 4.53 -11.31
CA VAL A 915 7.74 4.53 -12.08
C VAL A 915 6.66 5.30 -11.29
N GLN A 916 6.19 6.44 -11.82
CA GLN A 916 5.09 7.19 -11.21
C GLN A 916 3.74 6.47 -11.35
N THR A 917 2.83 6.75 -10.42
CA THR A 917 1.54 6.06 -10.26
C THR A 917 0.62 6.23 -11.47
N THR A 918 0.47 7.48 -11.93
CA THR A 918 -0.30 7.87 -13.12
C THR A 918 0.51 8.90 -13.91
N THR A 919 -0.06 9.46 -14.98
CA THR A 919 0.49 10.64 -15.68
C THR A 919 -0.17 11.97 -15.30
N ILE A 920 -1.14 11.96 -14.38
CA ILE A 920 -1.96 13.14 -14.03
C ILE A 920 -1.50 13.68 -12.67
N VAL A 921 -1.29 15.00 -12.58
CA VAL A 921 -0.93 15.69 -11.32
C VAL A 921 -2.19 16.35 -10.75
N THR A 922 -2.78 15.75 -9.73
CA THR A 922 -3.99 16.25 -9.04
C THR A 922 -3.72 16.83 -7.65
N GLY A 923 -2.51 16.62 -7.11
CA GLY A 923 -2.21 16.84 -5.69
C GLY A 923 -2.65 15.67 -4.77
N GLN A 924 -3.32 14.66 -5.30
CA GLN A 924 -3.59 13.41 -4.58
C GLN A 924 -2.36 12.50 -4.57
N GLN A 925 -2.31 11.58 -3.61
CA GLN A 925 -1.08 10.82 -3.36
C GLN A 925 -0.85 9.64 -4.32
N TRP A 926 -1.90 9.00 -4.86
CA TRP A 926 -1.78 7.93 -5.86
C TRP A 926 -1.87 8.48 -7.29
N ASP A 927 -1.13 9.55 -7.54
CA ASP A 927 -1.05 10.27 -8.82
C ASP A 927 0.40 10.73 -9.09
N ALA A 928 0.64 11.35 -10.24
CA ALA A 928 1.93 11.97 -10.53
C ALA A 928 2.22 13.14 -9.55
N PRO A 929 3.47 13.34 -9.11
CA PRO A 929 4.68 12.64 -9.55
C PRO A 929 5.06 11.43 -8.66
N ASN A 930 4.18 10.94 -7.78
CA ASN A 930 4.57 9.96 -6.76
C ASN A 930 4.83 8.55 -7.35
N ALA A 931 5.89 7.92 -6.87
CA ALA A 931 6.21 6.51 -7.02
C ALA A 931 6.10 5.79 -5.66
N TRP A 932 5.39 4.67 -5.64
CA TRP A 932 5.19 3.85 -4.44
C TRP A 932 5.94 2.52 -4.57
N PRO A 933 6.63 2.02 -3.53
CA PRO A 933 7.42 0.79 -3.59
C PRO A 933 6.65 -0.44 -4.11
N PRO A 934 5.39 -0.72 -3.69
CA PRO A 934 4.57 -1.80 -4.24
C PRO A 934 4.50 -1.81 -5.77
N LEU A 935 4.34 -0.64 -6.37
CA LEU A 935 4.16 -0.48 -7.82
C LEU A 935 5.47 -0.69 -8.57
N GLN A 936 6.62 -0.44 -7.92
CA GLN A 936 7.93 -0.73 -8.49
C GLN A 936 8.19 -2.24 -8.52
N ASP A 937 7.90 -2.94 -7.42
CA ASP A 937 7.99 -4.40 -7.32
C ASP A 937 7.10 -5.09 -8.36
N ILE A 938 5.83 -4.69 -8.46
CA ILE A 938 4.88 -5.21 -9.46
C ILE A 938 5.44 -5.03 -10.88
N ILE A 939 5.94 -3.85 -11.26
CA ILE A 939 6.47 -3.64 -12.62
C ILE A 939 7.79 -4.40 -12.85
N ILE A 940 8.71 -4.41 -11.89
CA ILE A 940 10.00 -5.10 -12.00
C ILE A 940 9.78 -6.62 -12.15
N GLU A 941 9.03 -7.23 -11.24
CA GLU A 941 8.72 -8.67 -11.26
C GLU A 941 7.90 -9.03 -12.52
N GLY A 942 6.95 -8.19 -12.94
CA GLY A 942 6.17 -8.40 -14.16
C GLY A 942 7.02 -8.36 -15.43
N LEU A 943 7.96 -7.42 -15.54
CA LEU A 943 8.91 -7.35 -16.66
C LEU A 943 9.91 -8.50 -16.67
N LEU A 944 10.25 -9.06 -15.51
CA LEU A 944 11.05 -10.29 -15.42
C LEU A 944 10.25 -11.52 -15.85
N ALA A 945 8.99 -11.63 -15.40
CA ALA A 945 8.06 -12.69 -15.80
C ALA A 945 7.76 -12.68 -17.32
N ALA A 946 7.68 -11.48 -17.91
CA ALA A 946 7.51 -11.27 -19.35
C ALA A 946 8.63 -11.86 -20.23
N GLY A 947 9.83 -12.09 -19.68
CA GLY A 947 10.81 -13.01 -20.25
C GLY A 947 11.45 -12.66 -21.61
N THR A 948 11.19 -11.49 -22.20
CA THR A 948 11.86 -11.07 -23.46
C THR A 948 13.22 -10.42 -23.17
N PRO A 949 14.13 -10.31 -24.16
CA PRO A 949 15.36 -9.53 -24.00
C PRO A 949 15.06 -8.06 -23.63
N LYS A 950 13.99 -7.50 -24.19
CA LYS A 950 13.57 -6.12 -23.94
C LYS A 950 13.00 -5.94 -22.54
N SER A 951 12.11 -6.83 -22.09
CA SER A 951 11.50 -6.75 -20.76
C SER A 951 12.56 -6.88 -19.66
N ARG A 952 13.51 -7.82 -19.80
CA ARG A 952 14.64 -7.97 -18.87
C ARG A 952 15.56 -6.75 -18.82
N LEU A 953 15.78 -6.06 -19.95
CA LEU A 953 16.60 -4.84 -19.99
C LEU A 953 15.91 -3.70 -19.23
N LEU A 954 14.60 -3.52 -19.43
CA LEU A 954 13.80 -2.53 -18.69
C LEU A 954 13.75 -2.85 -17.19
N ALA A 955 13.53 -4.12 -16.83
CA ALA A 955 13.55 -4.58 -15.44
C ALA A 955 14.90 -4.27 -14.76
N LYS A 956 16.04 -4.57 -15.43
CA LYS A 956 17.37 -4.23 -14.90
C LYS A 956 17.51 -2.72 -14.65
N ARG A 957 17.09 -1.87 -15.60
CA ARG A 957 17.12 -0.41 -15.43
C ARG A 957 16.30 0.02 -14.20
N LEU A 958 15.08 -0.47 -14.06
CA LEU A 958 14.19 -0.11 -12.94
C LEU A 958 14.70 -0.62 -11.57
N ILE A 959 15.30 -1.82 -11.51
CA ILE A 959 15.98 -2.31 -10.30
C ILE A 959 17.11 -1.37 -9.87
N GLN A 960 17.96 -0.97 -10.82
CA GLN A 960 19.08 -0.06 -10.57
C GLN A 960 18.58 1.34 -10.17
N THR A 961 17.60 1.89 -10.87
CA THR A 961 16.94 3.17 -10.55
C THR A 961 16.35 3.17 -9.15
N TRP A 962 15.52 2.18 -8.79
CA TRP A 962 14.80 2.21 -7.51
C TRP A 962 15.72 2.02 -6.31
N VAL A 963 16.71 1.13 -6.42
CA VAL A 963 17.74 0.98 -5.37
C VAL A 963 18.58 2.25 -5.23
N LYS A 964 18.93 2.94 -6.34
CA LYS A 964 19.63 4.23 -6.28
C LYS A 964 18.76 5.32 -5.65
N ALA A 965 17.48 5.41 -6.01
CA ALA A 965 16.54 6.40 -5.45
C ALA A 965 16.38 6.22 -3.93
N GLY A 966 16.15 4.99 -3.47
CA GLY A 966 16.07 4.68 -2.04
C GLY A 966 17.37 4.97 -1.30
N LEU A 967 18.54 4.67 -1.92
CA LEU A 967 19.85 4.90 -1.29
C LEU A 967 20.17 6.39 -1.15
N VAL A 968 19.90 7.22 -2.18
CA VAL A 968 20.10 8.68 -2.11
C VAL A 968 19.23 9.28 -1.02
N ALA A 969 17.93 8.95 -0.99
CA ALA A 969 17.02 9.42 0.06
C ALA A 969 17.50 9.01 1.47
N TRP A 970 17.98 7.77 1.63
CA TRP A 970 18.54 7.28 2.88
C TRP A 970 19.84 8.01 3.28
N GLN A 971 20.74 8.28 2.33
CA GLN A 971 22.00 8.99 2.58
C GLN A 971 21.77 10.47 2.96
N GLU A 972 20.78 11.13 2.37
CA GLU A 972 20.43 12.52 2.67
C GLU A 972 19.66 12.69 3.99
N THR A 973 18.83 11.72 4.37
CA THR A 973 17.84 11.91 5.45
C THR A 973 17.93 10.92 6.62
N GLY A 974 18.58 9.77 6.44
CA GLY A 974 18.56 8.65 7.39
C GLY A 974 17.20 7.97 7.54
N LEU A 975 16.27 8.16 6.59
CA LEU A 975 14.89 7.66 6.65
C LEU A 975 14.50 6.87 5.41
N MET A 976 13.56 5.95 5.60
CA MET A 976 12.80 5.31 4.52
C MET A 976 11.39 5.87 4.48
N PHE A 977 10.94 6.31 3.31
CA PHE A 977 9.66 6.97 3.12
C PHE A 977 8.58 5.99 2.67
N GLU A 978 7.33 6.31 2.99
CA GLU A 978 6.12 5.70 2.45
C GLU A 978 6.07 5.73 0.92
N LYS A 979 6.37 6.90 0.34
CA LYS A 979 6.25 7.24 -1.08
C LYS A 979 7.36 8.22 -1.50
N TYR A 980 7.79 8.13 -2.75
CA TYR A 980 8.91 8.89 -3.32
C TYR A 980 8.44 9.74 -4.51
N ASN A 981 9.18 10.76 -4.89
CA ASN A 981 8.97 11.53 -6.11
C ASN A 981 9.66 10.81 -7.29
N ALA A 982 8.91 10.35 -8.29
CA ALA A 982 9.49 9.64 -9.43
C ALA A 982 10.33 10.57 -10.34
N GLN A 983 10.03 11.88 -10.32
CA GLN A 983 10.66 12.88 -11.19
C GLN A 983 11.93 13.50 -10.57
N GLN A 984 12.31 13.06 -9.36
CA GLN A 984 13.52 13.50 -8.67
C GLN A 984 14.19 12.29 -8.00
N LEU A 985 15.41 11.94 -8.41
CA LEU A 985 16.16 10.86 -7.76
C LEU A 985 16.33 11.14 -6.25
N GLY A 986 15.81 10.24 -5.41
CA GLY A 986 15.82 10.39 -3.95
C GLY A 986 14.77 11.34 -3.38
N GLY A 987 13.96 12.02 -4.20
CA GLY A 987 12.95 12.96 -3.74
C GLY A 987 11.82 12.28 -2.94
N VAL A 988 11.28 12.99 -1.95
CA VAL A 988 10.17 12.52 -1.10
C VAL A 988 8.82 12.78 -1.77
N GLY A 989 7.92 11.81 -1.73
CA GLY A 989 6.55 11.95 -2.27
C GLY A 989 5.62 12.73 -1.34
N ASN A 990 4.58 13.36 -1.88
CA ASN A 990 3.70 14.28 -1.14
C ASN A 990 2.24 14.25 -1.66
N GLY A 991 1.34 14.99 -1.02
CA GLY A 991 -0.08 15.07 -1.38
C GLY A 991 -0.96 14.06 -0.65
N GLY A 992 -2.26 14.08 -0.95
CA GLY A 992 -3.29 13.36 -0.18
C GLY A 992 -3.70 14.08 1.11
N GLU A 993 -4.38 13.36 2.01
CA GLU A 993 -5.05 13.92 3.19
C GLU A 993 -4.18 13.96 4.47
N TYR A 994 -2.95 13.45 4.44
CA TYR A 994 -2.03 13.43 5.58
C TYR A 994 -0.58 13.71 5.19
N THR A 995 0.25 14.12 6.15
CA THR A 995 1.67 14.39 5.92
C THR A 995 2.45 13.11 5.58
N PRO A 996 3.50 13.16 4.74
CA PRO A 996 4.26 11.96 4.33
C PRO A 996 4.79 11.16 5.52
N GLN A 997 4.58 9.83 5.49
CA GLN A 997 5.00 8.94 6.57
C GLN A 997 6.39 8.32 6.32
N PHE A 998 7.05 7.91 7.41
CA PHE A 998 8.37 7.28 7.38
C PHE A 998 8.39 6.00 8.24
N GLY A 999 9.26 5.07 7.88
CA GLY A 999 9.42 3.77 8.53
C GLY A 999 10.19 2.79 7.63
N PHE A 1000 9.70 2.42 6.45
CA PHE A 1000 8.28 2.16 6.18
C PHE A 1000 8.17 0.73 5.65
N GLY A 1001 7.22 -0.06 6.16
CA GLY A 1001 7.19 -1.52 6.03
C GLY A 1001 7.40 -2.05 4.60
N TRP A 1002 6.63 -1.54 3.63
CA TRP A 1002 6.80 -1.96 2.22
C TRP A 1002 8.09 -1.44 1.56
N SER A 1003 8.68 -0.35 2.04
CA SER A 1003 9.86 0.28 1.43
C SER A 1003 11.10 -0.48 1.81
N ASN A 1004 11.18 -0.78 3.11
CA ASN A 1004 12.17 -1.69 3.70
C ASN A 1004 12.03 -3.07 3.03
N GLY A 1005 10.79 -3.56 2.87
CA GLY A 1005 10.49 -4.84 2.25
C GLY A 1005 10.92 -4.97 0.78
N VAL A 1006 10.53 -4.02 -0.07
CA VAL A 1006 10.91 -3.98 -1.49
C VAL A 1006 12.41 -3.80 -1.64
N ILE A 1007 13.03 -2.84 -0.94
CA ILE A 1007 14.48 -2.62 -1.05
C ILE A 1007 15.27 -3.85 -0.59
N LEU A 1008 14.96 -4.43 0.58
CA LEU A 1008 15.62 -5.66 1.04
C LEU A 1008 15.48 -6.80 0.01
N THR A 1009 14.30 -6.95 -0.59
CA THR A 1009 14.06 -7.95 -1.64
C THR A 1009 14.91 -7.69 -2.88
N LEU A 1010 14.98 -6.44 -3.39
CA LEU A 1010 15.82 -6.12 -4.55
C LEU A 1010 17.31 -6.31 -4.24
N LEU A 1011 17.76 -5.91 -3.05
CA LEU A 1011 19.15 -6.02 -2.61
C LEU A 1011 19.60 -7.47 -2.46
N THR A 1012 18.78 -8.37 -1.91
CA THR A 1012 19.18 -9.79 -1.78
C THR A 1012 18.99 -10.58 -3.09
N LYS A 1013 17.88 -10.38 -3.80
CA LYS A 1013 17.44 -11.19 -4.95
C LYS A 1013 18.10 -10.79 -6.28
N TYR A 1014 18.44 -9.51 -6.47
CA TYR A 1014 18.85 -8.95 -7.77
C TYR A 1014 20.25 -8.34 -7.81
N GLN A 1015 21.16 -8.86 -6.98
CA GLN A 1015 22.57 -8.42 -6.92
C GLN A 1015 23.28 -8.40 -8.28
N ALA A 1016 23.04 -9.42 -9.13
CA ALA A 1016 23.64 -9.51 -10.46
C ALA A 1016 23.10 -8.45 -11.46
N GLN A 1017 21.92 -7.91 -11.20
CA GLN A 1017 21.31 -6.82 -11.95
C GLN A 1017 21.81 -5.46 -11.44
N LEU A 1018 22.10 -5.33 -10.14
CA LEU A 1018 22.61 -4.09 -9.54
C LEU A 1018 24.03 -3.75 -10.02
N GLY A 1019 24.97 -4.69 -9.88
CA GLY A 1019 26.38 -4.51 -10.24
C GLY A 1019 27.08 -3.37 -9.47
N ASP A 1020 28.23 -2.91 -9.99
CA ASP A 1020 29.00 -1.82 -9.38
C ASP A 1020 28.32 -0.45 -9.51
N THR A 1021 27.36 -0.32 -10.43
CA THR A 1021 26.59 0.90 -10.75
C THR A 1021 25.70 1.45 -9.62
N ALA A 1022 25.67 0.81 -8.46
CA ALA A 1022 25.02 1.33 -7.25
C ALA A 1022 25.91 2.32 -6.45
N VAL A 1023 27.17 2.50 -6.83
CA VAL A 1023 28.04 3.54 -6.24
C VAL A 1023 27.60 4.91 -6.75
N VAL A 1024 26.98 5.70 -5.85
CA VAL A 1024 26.87 7.16 -6.00
C VAL A 1024 28.25 7.75 -5.66
N SER A 1025 28.72 8.68 -6.50
CA SER A 1025 29.99 9.40 -6.37
C SER A 1025 29.81 10.74 -5.65
#